data_AF-A0A8H3DX24-F1
#
_entry.id   AF-A0A8H3DX24-F1
#
_cell.length_a   1.000
_cell.length_b   1.000
_cell.length_c   1.000
_cell.angle_alpha   90.00
_cell.angle_beta   90.00
_cell.angle_gamma   90.00
#
_symmetry.space_group_name_H-M   'P 1'
#
loop_
_entity.id
_entity.type
_entity.pdbx_description
1 polymer ?
#
loop_
_entity_poly.entity_id
_entity_poly.type
_entity_poly.pdbx_seq_one_letter_code
_entity_poly.pdbx_strand_id
1 'polypeptide(L)'
;MLLKEEPLFADYFKRERTMRKPALTTPWEELDREETFIRDNTRGASIENPGGKVQQRVHLDISGTGGSLEFKFRLEQPKKSKSCRFSRFLGSRRLVECHFSMKEARKYKQAIIEFFVKKKLLINGRLFQAFYGHEGKVTLMEINQDFYREPFPELGDNNRLSLSEFIAWHNNLHLNSNQTINKWVSRFALGFSTSQPGLIFRPENIHFIDDIYAIGKDKASAASHEIMTDGCGFLNYAALKLIQENMAWDAFSTCVQGRIGGSKGLFMLHPEDRDPSEEPKIWLRSSQVKIQLNSNKEEWSPVHFILDVLSGSLVPESSSITYEMIMSLSENKVPNQVLVKLLQDTIEQDARSMEPSSKPHGSQLLYDSIYATHRVLQSRLRQVVSMDAHRAQGLSPLEDDEDEDDSVLAKWDAGPDPYSGQPASSQEQVLGWLQAGFAATDRFVIEKLVYLQKKMMTEVVNRYRIAIPESVRAFIVPDPLGVLDEGQVFFASSQRIQTSHSGLTHCITGPVLVSRNPCIQISDTRKVVAVNSHELWSRGYFDVIVFSTKGSRSLASLLSGGDYDGDTVVMIWDESITVPFRNSHKEFADPNVDFERINFNKSKVVLRDIKAQAELGKLDITPRLVEAMLQNIAPNQLGIYNMFYRNSAYVLGLDHPQTARLGHMFTQCLDAVKSGLEVKPEFRVDDDDAGKHYCYVAERYDLDPEEWMRDG
;
A
#
# COMPACT_ATOMS: atom_id res chain seq x y z
N MET A 1 -34.04 20.77 19.61
CA MET A 1 -33.14 19.84 18.89
C MET A 1 -33.56 18.44 19.30
N LEU A 2 -34.26 17.74 18.41
CA LEU A 2 -34.95 16.45 18.67
C LEU A 2 -34.06 15.37 19.30
N LEU A 3 -32.74 15.46 19.17
CA LEU A 3 -31.81 14.43 19.62
C LEU A 3 -31.05 14.77 20.92
N LYS A 4 -31.14 16.01 21.45
CA LYS A 4 -30.27 16.47 22.56
C LYS A 4 -30.44 15.74 23.88
N GLU A 5 -31.60 15.13 24.13
CA GLU A 5 -31.93 14.45 25.39
C GLU A 5 -31.74 12.93 25.32
N GLU A 6 -31.39 12.39 24.15
CA GLU A 6 -31.15 10.96 23.94
C GLU A 6 -29.72 10.57 24.38
N PRO A 7 -29.54 9.54 25.23
CA PRO A 7 -28.23 9.16 25.78
C PRO A 7 -27.17 8.84 24.72
N LEU A 8 -27.57 8.20 23.62
CA LEU A 8 -26.71 7.86 22.49
C LEU A 8 -26.23 9.13 21.76
N PHE A 9 -27.12 10.11 21.56
CA PHE A 9 -26.75 11.38 20.95
C PHE A 9 -25.85 12.21 21.85
N ALA A 10 -26.04 12.16 23.17
CA ALA A 10 -25.12 12.80 24.11
C ALA A 10 -23.71 12.20 24.03
N ASP A 11 -23.59 10.87 23.83
CA ASP A 11 -22.31 10.20 23.60
C ASP A 11 -21.70 10.62 22.25
N TYR A 12 -22.48 10.65 21.17
CA TYR A 12 -22.02 11.14 19.86
C TYR A 12 -21.59 12.61 19.90
N PHE A 13 -22.37 13.49 20.51
CA PHE A 13 -22.07 14.91 20.65
C PHE A 13 -20.83 15.13 21.54
N LYS A 14 -20.64 14.28 22.55
CA LYS A 14 -19.42 14.26 23.37
C LYS A 14 -18.21 13.83 22.53
N ARG A 15 -18.33 12.77 21.72
CA ARG A 15 -17.30 12.31 20.76
C ARG A 15 -16.96 13.40 19.74
N GLU A 16 -17.96 14.05 19.14
CA GLU A 16 -17.78 15.19 18.21
C GLU A 16 -17.12 16.40 18.88
N ARG A 17 -17.47 16.73 20.13
CA ARG A 17 -16.82 17.84 20.85
C ARG A 17 -15.39 17.52 21.32
N THR A 18 -15.11 16.26 21.64
CA THR A 18 -13.74 15.81 21.96
C THR A 18 -12.84 15.81 20.73
N MET A 19 -13.40 15.63 19.52
CA MET A 19 -12.76 15.97 18.25
C MET A 19 -12.71 17.49 18.10
N ARG A 20 -11.88 18.16 18.91
CA ARG A 20 -11.62 19.60 18.83
C ARG A 20 -11.39 20.02 17.37
N LYS A 21 -11.85 21.24 17.06
CA LYS A 21 -11.65 22.01 15.81
C LYS A 21 -10.39 21.56 15.07
N PRO A 22 -10.45 21.38 13.73
CA PRO A 22 -9.24 21.09 12.96
C PRO A 22 -8.21 22.13 13.37
N ALA A 23 -7.19 21.65 14.08
CA ALA A 23 -5.99 22.41 14.26
C ALA A 23 -5.37 22.37 12.86
N LEU A 24 -5.83 23.28 12.00
CA LEU A 24 -5.12 23.81 10.85
C LEU A 24 -3.84 24.43 11.41
N THR A 25 -2.98 23.59 11.99
CA THR A 25 -1.64 23.95 12.39
C THR A 25 -0.98 24.34 11.10
N THR A 26 -0.64 25.61 10.99
CA THR A 26 -0.01 26.13 9.79
C THR A 26 1.27 25.31 9.53
N PRO A 27 1.64 25.07 8.26
CA PRO A 27 2.86 24.31 7.95
C PRO A 27 4.10 24.94 8.60
N TRP A 28 4.06 26.25 8.89
CA TRP A 28 5.14 27.04 9.48
C TRP A 28 5.57 26.55 10.86
N GLU A 29 4.62 26.27 11.78
CA GLU A 29 4.94 25.78 13.13
C GLU A 29 5.67 24.42 13.10
N GLU A 30 5.37 23.59 12.11
CA GLU A 30 6.07 22.32 11.91
C GLU A 30 7.49 22.55 11.38
N LEU A 31 7.65 23.44 10.40
CA LEU A 31 8.96 23.77 9.83
C LEU A 31 9.89 24.38 10.89
N ASP A 32 9.39 25.28 11.74
CA ASP A 32 10.17 25.89 12.82
C ASP A 32 10.65 24.84 13.84
N ARG A 33 9.79 23.87 14.16
CA ARG A 33 10.13 22.74 15.03
C ARG A 33 11.18 21.84 14.39
N GLU A 34 10.98 21.46 13.14
CA GLU A 34 11.93 20.64 12.39
C GLU A 34 13.31 21.29 12.29
N GLU A 35 13.38 22.60 12.07
CA GLU A 35 14.65 23.32 11.99
C GLU A 35 15.44 23.27 13.30
N THR A 36 14.75 23.25 14.45
CA THR A 36 15.38 23.08 15.76
C THR A 36 16.10 21.73 15.86
N PHE A 37 15.44 20.63 15.45
CA PHE A 37 16.07 19.30 15.45
C PHE A 37 17.25 19.20 14.49
N ILE A 38 17.18 19.89 13.35
CA ILE A 38 18.28 19.88 12.40
C ILE A 38 19.46 20.68 12.93
N ARG A 39 19.23 21.83 13.57
CA ARG A 39 20.29 22.64 14.19
C ARG A 39 21.06 21.84 15.24
N ASP A 40 20.36 21.11 16.08
CA ASP A 40 20.93 20.34 17.18
C ASP A 40 21.49 18.97 16.73
N ASN A 41 21.41 18.68 15.42
CA ASN A 41 21.85 17.44 14.77
C ASN A 41 21.18 16.15 15.32
N THR A 42 19.98 16.26 15.88
CA THR A 42 19.16 15.14 16.37
C THR A 42 18.13 14.69 15.32
N ARG A 43 18.57 14.61 14.07
CA ARG A 43 17.72 14.51 12.87
C ARG A 43 16.86 13.25 12.86
N GLY A 44 15.53 13.42 12.81
CA GLY A 44 14.58 12.32 12.68
C GLY A 44 14.67 11.24 13.77
N ALA A 45 15.31 11.55 14.91
CA ALA A 45 15.61 10.60 15.98
C ALA A 45 14.61 10.64 17.14
N SER A 46 13.52 11.40 17.01
CA SER A 46 12.48 11.53 18.04
C SER A 46 11.24 10.71 17.67
N ILE A 47 10.71 9.93 18.63
CA ILE A 47 9.43 9.24 18.50
C ILE A 47 8.27 10.21 18.76
N GLU A 48 8.37 11.03 19.81
CA GLU A 48 7.30 11.95 20.23
C GLU A 48 7.06 13.08 19.22
N ASN A 49 8.13 13.61 18.63
CA ASN A 49 8.07 14.72 17.69
C ASN A 49 8.90 14.41 16.44
N PRO A 50 8.43 13.48 15.60
CA PRO A 50 9.26 12.90 14.55
C PRO A 50 9.50 13.85 13.37
N GLY A 51 8.69 14.91 13.23
CA GLY A 51 8.76 15.85 12.12
C GLY A 51 8.45 15.20 10.77
N GLY A 52 8.91 15.86 9.70
CA GLY A 52 8.80 15.41 8.33
C GLY A 52 7.41 15.56 7.73
N LYS A 53 6.56 16.42 8.27
CA LYS A 53 5.11 16.47 7.98
C LYS A 53 4.71 17.57 6.99
N VAL A 54 5.65 18.24 6.34
CA VAL A 54 5.33 19.30 5.36
C VAL A 54 5.80 18.89 3.97
N GLN A 55 4.91 19.01 2.99
CA GLN A 55 5.25 18.84 1.58
C GLN A 55 5.45 20.20 0.92
N GLN A 56 6.55 20.33 0.19
CA GLN A 56 6.82 21.47 -0.68
C GLN A 56 6.76 21.00 -2.12
N ARG A 57 5.86 21.60 -2.90
CA ARG A 57 5.61 21.21 -4.29
C ARG A 57 5.95 22.36 -5.24
N VAL A 58 6.49 21.98 -6.40
CA VAL A 58 6.72 22.84 -7.56
C VAL A 58 6.06 22.18 -8.76
N HIS A 59 5.16 22.87 -9.43
CA HIS A 59 4.61 22.39 -10.69
C HIS A 59 5.52 22.78 -11.86
N LEU A 60 5.80 21.84 -12.77
CA LEU A 60 6.56 22.04 -13.99
C LEU A 60 5.62 21.92 -15.19
N ASP A 61 5.49 23.01 -15.96
CA ASP A 61 4.86 23.01 -17.28
C ASP A 61 5.93 23.04 -18.37
N ILE A 62 5.76 22.26 -19.43
CA ILE A 62 6.70 22.20 -20.56
C ILE A 62 6.02 22.64 -21.86
N SER A 63 6.46 23.77 -22.41
CA SER A 63 6.05 24.29 -23.72
C SER A 63 7.15 24.11 -24.77
N GLY A 64 6.77 23.94 -26.03
CA GLY A 64 7.70 23.90 -27.16
C GLY A 64 7.45 25.08 -28.09
N THR A 65 8.44 25.94 -28.29
CA THR A 65 8.40 27.09 -29.22
C THR A 65 9.68 27.11 -30.05
N GLY A 66 9.52 27.12 -31.38
CA GLY A 66 10.64 27.29 -32.33
C GLY A 66 11.76 26.23 -32.26
N GLY A 67 11.46 25.00 -31.84
CA GLY A 67 12.46 23.93 -31.70
C GLY A 67 13.21 23.91 -30.35
N SER A 68 12.91 24.85 -29.45
CA SER A 68 13.40 24.87 -28.07
C SER A 68 12.29 24.48 -27.08
N LEU A 69 12.67 23.81 -25.99
CA LEU A 69 11.77 23.49 -24.88
C LEU A 69 11.91 24.56 -23.79
N GLU A 70 10.79 25.09 -23.35
CA GLU A 70 10.68 26.01 -22.23
C GLU A 70 10.16 25.26 -21.00
N PHE A 71 10.89 25.35 -19.89
CA PHE A 71 10.55 24.73 -18.61
C PHE A 71 10.05 25.83 -17.66
N LYS A 72 8.76 25.81 -17.32
CA LYS A 72 8.14 26.80 -16.44
C LYS A 72 7.81 26.18 -15.09
N PHE A 73 8.42 26.72 -14.04
CA PHE A 73 8.22 26.25 -12.67
C PHE A 73 7.27 27.18 -11.91
N ARG A 74 6.29 26.61 -11.21
CA ARG A 74 5.34 27.32 -10.34
C ARG A 74 5.39 26.75 -8.94
N LEU A 75 5.76 27.56 -7.96
CA LEU A 75 5.76 27.16 -6.55
C LEU A 75 4.32 27.07 -6.03
N GLU A 76 4.00 25.97 -5.36
CA GLU A 76 2.72 25.78 -4.68
C GLU A 76 2.84 26.15 -3.20
N GLN A 77 1.69 26.39 -2.56
CA GLN A 77 1.67 26.64 -1.12
C GLN A 77 2.06 25.35 -0.37
N PRO A 78 2.98 25.41 0.62
CA PRO A 78 3.30 24.26 1.46
C PRO A 78 2.05 23.74 2.17
N LYS A 79 1.91 22.42 2.24
CA LYS A 79 0.80 21.76 2.93
C LYS A 79 1.34 20.77 3.95
N LYS A 80 0.67 20.64 5.10
CA LYS A 80 0.90 19.49 5.99
C LYS A 80 0.42 18.22 5.28
N SER A 81 1.22 17.17 5.36
CA SER A 81 0.95 15.91 4.65
C SER A 81 1.70 14.76 5.35
N LYS A 82 1.99 13.69 4.61
CA LYS A 82 2.62 12.46 5.09
C LYS A 82 4.04 12.65 5.59
N SER A 83 4.37 11.99 6.70
CA SER A 83 5.75 11.81 7.18
C SER A 83 6.40 10.56 6.62
N CYS A 84 7.68 10.65 6.28
CA CYS A 84 8.52 9.52 5.86
C CYS A 84 9.94 9.70 6.40
N ARG A 85 10.75 8.63 6.36
CA ARG A 85 12.12 8.67 6.89
C ARG A 85 12.96 9.78 6.28
N PHE A 86 12.84 10.02 4.98
CA PHE A 86 13.60 11.09 4.31
C PHE A 86 13.18 12.49 4.76
N SER A 87 11.89 12.77 4.87
CA SER A 87 11.43 14.08 5.36
C SER A 87 11.79 14.31 6.82
N ARG A 88 11.80 13.27 7.65
CA ARG A 88 12.29 13.34 9.03
C ARG A 88 13.80 13.58 9.12
N PHE A 89 14.58 12.90 8.29
CA PHE A 89 16.04 12.99 8.32
C PHE A 89 16.58 14.30 7.72
N LEU A 90 16.09 14.70 6.55
CA LEU A 90 16.54 15.92 5.87
C LEU A 90 15.84 17.18 6.43
N GLY A 91 14.66 17.03 7.01
CA GLY A 91 13.72 18.10 7.28
C GLY A 91 12.89 18.43 6.04
N SER A 92 11.60 18.65 6.23
CA SER A 92 10.62 18.93 5.17
C SER A 92 11.05 20.11 4.30
N ARG A 93 11.65 21.15 4.90
CA ARG A 93 12.19 22.33 4.18
C ARG A 93 13.26 21.97 3.13
N ARG A 94 14.00 20.89 3.34
CA ARG A 94 15.12 20.48 2.49
C ARG A 94 14.72 19.48 1.41
N LEU A 95 13.42 19.17 1.29
CA LEU A 95 12.87 18.32 0.25
C LEU A 95 11.83 19.09 -0.57
N VAL A 96 11.95 19.01 -1.89
CA VAL A 96 11.00 19.61 -2.83
C VAL A 96 10.59 18.57 -3.84
N GLU A 97 9.29 18.48 -4.09
CA GLU A 97 8.72 17.63 -5.13
C GLU A 97 8.36 18.47 -6.36
N CYS A 98 8.98 18.18 -7.50
CA CYS A 98 8.63 18.76 -8.77
C CYS A 98 7.63 17.84 -9.51
N HIS A 99 6.39 18.30 -9.67
CA HIS A 99 5.29 17.56 -10.30
C HIS A 99 5.05 18.07 -11.73
N PHE A 100 4.70 17.17 -12.65
CA PHE A 100 4.32 17.46 -14.03
C PHE A 100 3.31 16.41 -14.52
N SER A 101 2.58 16.70 -15.59
CA SER A 101 1.54 15.78 -16.07
C SER A 101 2.14 14.48 -16.62
N MET A 102 1.41 13.37 -16.53
CA MET A 102 1.82 12.10 -17.14
C MET A 102 1.94 12.18 -18.67
N LYS A 103 1.22 13.11 -19.28
CA LYS A 103 1.37 13.44 -20.71
C LYS A 103 2.75 14.02 -21.00
N GLU A 104 3.21 14.96 -20.18
CA GLU A 104 4.56 15.53 -20.30
C GLU A 104 5.64 14.51 -19.98
N ALA A 105 5.45 13.70 -18.93
CA ALA A 105 6.37 12.62 -18.56
C ALA A 105 6.63 11.68 -19.74
N ARG A 106 5.58 11.27 -20.46
CA ARG A 106 5.68 10.41 -21.65
C ARG A 106 6.33 11.12 -22.83
N LYS A 107 5.95 12.37 -23.09
CA LYS A 107 6.37 13.12 -24.28
C LYS A 107 7.80 13.66 -24.18
N TYR A 108 8.22 14.09 -23.00
CA TYR A 108 9.45 14.84 -22.77
C TYR A 108 10.41 14.14 -21.78
N LYS A 109 10.23 12.83 -21.54
CA LYS A 109 11.03 12.03 -20.58
C LYS A 109 12.53 12.38 -20.62
N GLN A 110 13.15 12.24 -21.79
CA GLN A 110 14.58 12.44 -21.94
C GLN A 110 15.00 13.89 -21.67
N ALA A 111 14.22 14.86 -22.13
CA ALA A 111 14.50 16.28 -21.89
C ALA A 111 14.41 16.64 -20.40
N ILE A 112 13.43 16.08 -19.68
CA ILE A 112 13.27 16.27 -18.23
C ILE A 112 14.47 15.67 -17.48
N ILE A 113 14.85 14.43 -17.80
CA ILE A 113 16.00 13.76 -17.18
C ILE A 113 17.28 14.57 -17.44
N GLU A 114 17.54 14.95 -18.69
CA GLU A 114 18.71 15.73 -19.04
C GLU A 114 18.75 17.09 -18.33
N PHE A 115 17.60 17.76 -18.20
CA PHE A 115 17.50 19.00 -17.45
C PHE A 115 17.95 18.80 -16.00
N PHE A 116 17.37 17.84 -15.29
CA PHE A 116 17.65 17.60 -13.87
C PHE A 116 19.02 16.95 -13.59
N VAL A 117 19.62 16.28 -14.58
CA VAL A 117 21.00 15.79 -14.49
C VAL A 117 21.99 16.95 -14.64
N LYS A 118 21.73 17.91 -15.54
CA LYS A 118 22.64 19.02 -15.86
C LYS A 118 22.45 20.25 -14.98
N LYS A 119 21.25 20.45 -14.42
CA LYS A 119 20.85 21.68 -13.72
C LYS A 119 20.44 21.39 -12.28
N LYS A 120 20.67 22.40 -11.43
CA LYS A 120 20.16 22.48 -10.05
C LYS A 120 19.13 23.61 -10.01
N LEU A 121 18.14 23.49 -9.13
CA LEU A 121 17.15 24.56 -8.93
C LEU A 121 17.58 25.48 -7.80
N LEU A 122 17.59 26.78 -8.04
CA LEU A 122 17.77 27.80 -7.01
C LEU A 122 16.40 28.25 -6.53
N ILE A 123 16.03 27.89 -5.30
CA ILE A 123 14.75 28.25 -4.70
C ILE A 123 15.05 29.03 -3.43
N ASN A 124 14.60 30.28 -3.36
CA ASN A 124 14.81 31.18 -2.21
C ASN A 124 16.27 31.21 -1.72
N GLY A 125 17.24 31.29 -2.66
CA GLY A 125 18.67 31.33 -2.35
C GLY A 125 19.31 29.98 -2.05
N ARG A 126 18.57 28.87 -2.09
CA ARG A 126 19.07 27.52 -1.76
C ARG A 126 19.10 26.63 -3.00
N LEU A 127 20.17 25.83 -3.14
CA LEU A 127 20.34 24.92 -4.27
C LEU A 127 19.70 23.55 -3.98
N PHE A 128 18.89 23.10 -4.92
CA PHE A 128 18.22 21.80 -4.89
C PHE A 128 18.69 20.92 -6.05
N GLN A 129 19.03 19.68 -5.75
CA GLN A 129 19.47 18.68 -6.72
C GLN A 129 18.49 17.51 -6.77
N ALA A 130 18.10 17.11 -7.97
CA ALA A 130 17.26 15.94 -8.19
C ALA A 130 17.99 14.65 -7.80
N PHE A 131 17.27 13.72 -7.18
CA PHE A 131 17.84 12.43 -6.80
C PHE A 131 16.89 11.25 -6.91
N TYR A 132 15.59 11.47 -7.17
CA TYR A 132 14.64 10.38 -7.30
C TYR A 132 13.47 10.79 -8.20
N GLY A 133 13.09 9.92 -9.14
CA GLY A 133 11.98 10.15 -10.05
C GLY A 133 10.98 9.00 -9.98
N HIS A 134 9.70 9.36 -9.94
CA HIS A 134 8.60 8.40 -9.88
C HIS A 134 7.32 9.03 -10.44
N GLU A 135 6.76 8.45 -11.50
CA GLU A 135 5.41 8.70 -12.03
C GLU A 135 4.96 10.18 -12.01
N GLY A 136 5.44 10.98 -12.97
CA GLY A 136 5.06 12.39 -13.08
C GLY A 136 5.70 13.29 -12.02
N LYS A 137 6.65 12.77 -11.24
CA LYS A 137 7.31 13.52 -10.17
C LYS A 137 8.82 13.30 -10.14
N VAL A 138 9.56 14.36 -9.83
CA VAL A 138 10.99 14.35 -9.48
C VAL A 138 11.16 14.96 -8.10
N THR A 139 11.76 14.22 -7.18
CA THR A 139 12.13 14.72 -5.86
C THR A 139 13.55 15.30 -5.87
N LEU A 140 13.68 16.48 -5.28
CA LEU A 140 14.93 17.20 -5.10
C LEU A 140 15.24 17.37 -3.61
N MET A 141 16.53 17.36 -3.28
CA MET A 141 17.02 17.68 -1.95
C MET A 141 17.86 18.96 -1.95
N GLU A 142 17.80 19.74 -0.87
CA GLU A 142 18.75 20.82 -0.64
C GLU A 142 20.15 20.24 -0.47
N ILE A 143 21.14 20.81 -1.16
CA ILE A 143 22.54 20.42 -1.07
C ILE A 143 23.38 21.41 -0.25
N ASN A 144 24.53 20.95 0.24
CA ASN A 144 25.49 21.74 1.01
C ASN A 144 26.28 22.80 0.22
N GLN A 145 25.89 23.08 -1.03
CA GLN A 145 26.53 24.11 -1.86
C GLN A 145 25.81 25.44 -1.70
N ASP A 146 26.59 26.50 -1.55
CA ASP A 146 26.10 27.87 -1.49
C ASP A 146 26.18 28.57 -2.85
N PHE A 147 25.23 29.48 -3.08
CA PHE A 147 25.14 30.26 -4.30
C PHE A 147 24.66 31.66 -3.96
N TYR A 148 25.58 32.64 -3.98
CA TYR A 148 25.33 34.02 -3.54
C TYR A 148 24.68 34.12 -2.15
N ARG A 149 25.00 33.18 -1.25
CA ARG A 149 24.57 33.16 0.16
C ARG A 149 25.73 32.72 1.04
N GLU A 150 25.67 33.05 2.31
CA GLU A 150 26.52 32.48 3.35
C GLU A 150 25.70 31.48 4.20
N PRO A 151 26.31 30.43 4.77
CA PRO A 151 25.64 29.53 5.70
C PRO A 151 25.12 30.28 6.93
N PHE A 152 23.86 30.03 7.31
CA PHE A 152 23.29 30.49 8.56
C PHE A 152 23.19 29.34 9.58
N PRO A 153 24.05 29.29 10.62
CA PRO A 153 24.03 28.21 11.61
C PRO A 153 22.68 28.06 12.33
N GLU A 154 21.98 29.18 12.55
CA GLU A 154 20.66 29.21 13.18
C GLU A 154 19.59 28.46 12.37
N LEU A 155 19.78 28.34 11.05
CA LEU A 155 18.92 27.60 10.12
C LEU A 155 19.48 26.21 9.78
N GLY A 156 20.38 25.68 10.62
CA GLY A 156 20.97 24.35 10.45
C GLY A 156 21.77 24.18 9.15
N ASP A 157 22.27 25.27 8.55
CA ASP A 157 22.95 25.23 7.25
C ASP A 157 24.26 24.44 7.29
N ASN A 158 24.91 24.38 8.46
CA ASN A 158 26.14 23.61 8.68
C ASN A 158 25.92 22.10 8.60
N ASN A 159 24.67 21.65 8.76
CA ASN A 159 24.35 20.22 8.75
C ASN A 159 23.88 19.76 7.35
N ARG A 160 23.81 20.65 6.34
CA ARG A 160 23.41 20.25 4.97
C ARG A 160 24.33 19.16 4.41
N LEU A 161 23.77 18.28 3.60
CA LEU A 161 24.48 17.17 2.99
C LEU A 161 24.67 17.41 1.49
N SER A 162 25.76 16.91 0.94
CA SER A 162 25.86 16.63 -0.49
C SER A 162 24.97 15.44 -0.87
N LEU A 163 24.64 15.33 -2.15
CA LEU A 163 23.90 14.16 -2.65
C LEU A 163 24.69 12.85 -2.41
N SER A 164 26.01 12.87 -2.56
CA SER A 164 26.87 11.70 -2.29
C SER A 164 26.81 11.24 -0.84
N GLU A 165 26.81 12.17 0.12
CA GLU A 165 26.69 11.83 1.55
C GLU A 165 25.31 11.25 1.88
N PHE A 166 24.24 11.81 1.31
CA PHE A 166 22.89 11.29 1.48
C PHE A 166 22.73 9.88 0.86
N ILE A 167 23.29 9.65 -0.33
CA ILE A 167 23.32 8.33 -0.96
C ILE A 167 24.10 7.35 -0.09
N ALA A 168 25.27 7.74 0.43
CA ALA A 168 26.09 6.90 1.28
C ALA A 168 25.39 6.55 2.61
N TRP A 169 24.62 7.50 3.15
CA TRP A 169 23.81 7.30 4.36
C TRP A 169 22.67 6.30 4.13
N HIS A 170 21.86 6.47 3.06
CA HIS A 170 20.69 5.61 2.82
C HIS A 170 21.04 4.26 2.20
N ASN A 171 21.81 4.26 1.11
CA ASN A 171 22.03 3.09 0.27
C ASN A 171 23.45 3.08 -0.32
N ASN A 172 24.43 2.84 0.55
CA ASN A 172 25.84 2.90 0.23
C ASN A 172 26.22 2.01 -0.96
N LEU A 173 26.86 2.60 -1.98
CA LEU A 173 27.26 1.94 -3.22
C LEU A 173 28.29 0.82 -3.01
N HIS A 174 29.18 0.95 -2.02
CA HIS A 174 30.22 -0.04 -1.74
C HIS A 174 29.64 -1.27 -1.07
N LEU A 175 28.76 -1.07 -0.09
CA LEU A 175 28.10 -2.16 0.64
C LEU A 175 27.10 -2.92 -0.24
N ASN A 176 26.53 -2.25 -1.25
CA ASN A 176 25.50 -2.81 -2.14
C ASN A 176 25.99 -3.03 -3.58
N SER A 177 27.31 -3.13 -3.80
CA SER A 177 27.94 -3.14 -5.14
C SER A 177 27.53 -4.30 -6.06
N ASN A 178 27.03 -5.40 -5.48
CA ASN A 178 26.53 -6.58 -6.21
C ASN A 178 25.07 -6.43 -6.70
N GLN A 179 24.36 -5.37 -6.33
CA GLN A 179 23.02 -5.12 -6.86
C GLN A 179 23.09 -4.57 -8.29
N THR A 180 22.11 -4.92 -9.11
CA THR A 180 21.86 -4.20 -10.37
C THR A 180 21.47 -2.75 -10.04
N ILE A 181 21.78 -1.82 -10.96
CA ILE A 181 21.46 -0.41 -10.73
C ILE A 181 19.96 -0.19 -10.52
N ASN A 182 19.11 -0.87 -11.29
CA ASN A 182 17.64 -0.81 -11.16
C ASN A 182 17.17 -1.28 -9.77
N LYS A 183 17.72 -2.41 -9.28
CA LYS A 183 17.40 -2.93 -7.95
C LYS A 183 17.84 -1.95 -6.87
N TRP A 184 19.03 -1.38 -7.00
CA TRP A 184 19.56 -0.39 -6.05
C TRP A 184 18.72 0.90 -6.02
N VAL A 185 18.37 1.47 -7.19
CA VAL A 185 17.50 2.65 -7.31
C VAL A 185 16.14 2.39 -6.66
N SER A 186 15.54 1.21 -6.89
CA SER A 186 14.23 0.86 -6.32
C SER A 186 14.23 0.88 -4.78
N ARG A 187 15.39 0.78 -4.12
CA ARG A 187 15.48 0.80 -2.65
C ARG A 187 15.37 2.21 -2.05
N PHE A 188 15.44 3.28 -2.86
CA PHE A 188 15.17 4.63 -2.38
C PHE A 188 13.70 4.83 -1.98
N ALA A 189 12.77 4.07 -2.58
CA ALA A 189 11.36 4.08 -2.20
C ALA A 189 11.12 3.73 -0.72
N LEU A 190 12.02 2.95 -0.08
CA LEU A 190 11.90 2.63 1.35
C LEU A 190 11.96 3.90 2.22
N GLY A 191 12.78 4.88 1.86
CA GLY A 191 12.90 6.14 2.62
C GLY A 191 11.70 7.09 2.44
N PHE A 192 10.93 6.91 1.36
CA PHE A 192 9.69 7.64 1.08
C PHE A 192 8.43 6.97 1.64
N SER A 193 8.57 5.80 2.26
CA SER A 193 7.42 5.08 2.84
C SER A 193 6.72 5.92 3.90
N THR A 194 5.44 6.18 3.69
CA THR A 194 4.58 6.94 4.61
C THR A 194 4.43 6.14 5.90
N SER A 195 4.98 6.65 7.00
CA SER A 195 5.24 5.85 8.20
C SER A 195 5.40 6.70 9.45
N GLN A 196 5.09 6.11 10.61
CA GLN A 196 5.31 6.70 11.92
C GLN A 196 6.46 6.01 12.66
N PRO A 197 7.38 6.75 13.31
CA PRO A 197 8.34 6.15 14.23
C PRO A 197 7.61 5.43 15.37
N GLY A 198 7.80 4.12 15.46
CA GLY A 198 7.19 3.29 16.51
C GLY A 198 8.09 3.14 17.73
N LEU A 199 9.29 2.59 17.53
CA LEU A 199 10.24 2.30 18.61
C LEU A 199 11.68 2.48 18.14
N ILE A 200 12.57 2.83 19.07
CA ILE A 200 14.02 2.80 18.90
C ILE A 200 14.56 1.55 19.59
N PHE A 201 15.33 0.74 18.86
CA PHE A 201 15.98 -0.45 19.39
C PHE A 201 17.43 -0.19 19.76
N ARG A 202 17.92 -0.84 20.81
CA ARG A 202 19.37 -0.89 21.06
C ARG A 202 20.08 -1.76 20.02
N PRO A 203 21.34 -1.48 19.66
CA PRO A 203 22.09 -2.29 18.69
C PRO A 203 22.08 -3.80 18.98
N GLU A 204 22.22 -4.18 20.24
CA GLU A 204 22.22 -5.55 20.74
C GLU A 204 20.86 -6.26 20.63
N ASN A 205 19.76 -5.50 20.62
CA ASN A 205 18.38 -6.00 20.55
C ASN A 205 17.86 -6.16 19.10
N ILE A 206 18.71 -5.88 18.10
CA ILE A 206 18.43 -6.18 16.69
C ILE A 206 19.14 -7.48 16.30
N HIS A 207 18.39 -8.55 16.17
CA HIS A 207 18.89 -9.89 15.86
C HIS A 207 18.70 -10.23 14.38
N PHE A 208 19.58 -11.09 13.84
CA PHE A 208 19.43 -11.64 12.50
C PHE A 208 19.24 -13.15 12.59
N ILE A 209 18.24 -13.68 11.89
CA ILE A 209 17.90 -15.10 11.87
C ILE A 209 17.76 -15.60 10.41
N ASP A 210 17.96 -16.88 10.20
CA ASP A 210 17.83 -17.50 8.87
C ASP A 210 16.38 -17.69 8.48
N ASP A 211 16.07 -17.53 7.20
CA ASP A 211 14.75 -17.90 6.66
C ASP A 211 14.49 -19.41 6.76
N ILE A 212 13.21 -19.79 6.82
CA ILE A 212 12.81 -21.19 6.66
C ILE A 212 12.67 -21.48 5.17
N TYR A 213 13.21 -22.61 4.72
CA TYR A 213 13.20 -23.03 3.32
C TYR A 213 12.37 -24.29 3.14
N ALA A 214 11.87 -24.49 1.92
CA ALA A 214 11.17 -25.71 1.53
C ALA A 214 12.03 -26.97 1.76
N ILE A 215 11.36 -28.13 1.87
CA ILE A 215 12.03 -29.40 2.20
C ILE A 215 13.18 -29.68 1.22
N GLY A 216 14.39 -29.87 1.76
CA GLY A 216 15.59 -30.16 0.98
C GLY A 216 16.27 -28.94 0.33
N LYS A 217 15.79 -27.72 0.62
CA LYS A 217 16.39 -26.46 0.16
C LYS A 217 17.09 -25.72 1.29
N ASP A 218 17.99 -24.84 0.89
CA ASP A 218 18.72 -23.91 1.76
C ASP A 218 18.82 -22.54 1.09
N LYS A 219 19.45 -21.58 1.77
CA LYS A 219 19.66 -20.22 1.26
C LYS A 219 20.34 -20.15 -0.11
N ALA A 220 21.20 -21.11 -0.45
CA ALA A 220 21.97 -21.09 -1.69
C ALA A 220 21.22 -21.74 -2.87
N SER A 221 20.29 -22.64 -2.58
CA SER A 221 19.57 -23.47 -3.55
C SER A 221 18.09 -23.13 -3.71
N ALA A 222 17.50 -22.41 -2.76
CA ALA A 222 16.09 -22.01 -2.79
C ALA A 222 15.82 -20.92 -3.83
N ALA A 223 14.79 -21.14 -4.65
CA ALA A 223 14.13 -20.07 -5.39
C ALA A 223 13.25 -19.23 -4.45
N SER A 224 12.83 -18.04 -4.89
CA SER A 224 12.01 -17.14 -4.04
C SER A 224 10.72 -17.79 -3.52
N HIS A 225 10.03 -18.59 -4.36
CA HIS A 225 8.80 -19.30 -3.96
C HIS A 225 9.04 -20.45 -2.97
N GLU A 226 10.30 -20.85 -2.76
CA GLU A 226 10.72 -21.90 -1.82
C GLU A 226 11.16 -21.32 -0.46
N ILE A 227 11.09 -19.99 -0.28
CA ILE A 227 11.32 -19.33 1.00
C ILE A 227 9.98 -19.29 1.77
N MET A 228 9.90 -20.04 2.86
CA MET A 228 8.66 -20.26 3.62
C MET A 228 8.34 -19.12 4.60
N THR A 229 9.27 -18.20 4.81
CA THR A 229 9.13 -17.04 5.71
C THR A 229 9.45 -15.71 5.01
N ASP A 230 9.37 -15.66 3.67
CA ASP A 230 9.83 -14.50 2.90
C ASP A 230 9.13 -13.21 3.37
N GLY A 231 9.87 -12.27 3.95
CA GLY A 231 9.36 -10.96 4.33
C GLY A 231 8.90 -10.84 5.78
N CYS A 232 8.88 -11.93 6.57
CA CYS A 232 8.36 -11.91 7.93
C CYS A 232 9.41 -12.25 9.01
N GLY A 233 9.61 -11.30 9.92
CA GLY A 233 10.48 -11.41 11.09
C GLY A 233 9.69 -11.38 12.39
N PHE A 234 10.36 -11.15 13.52
CA PHE A 234 9.72 -11.14 14.84
C PHE A 234 9.90 -9.84 15.61
N LEU A 235 8.93 -9.53 16.45
CA LEU A 235 9.00 -8.60 17.57
C LEU A 235 8.64 -9.35 18.85
N ASN A 236 9.29 -9.04 19.97
CA ASN A 236 8.84 -9.59 21.24
C ASN A 236 7.57 -8.89 21.74
N TYR A 237 6.93 -9.48 22.75
CA TYR A 237 5.67 -8.96 23.30
C TYR A 237 5.82 -7.54 23.85
N ALA A 238 6.94 -7.24 24.53
CA ALA A 238 7.22 -5.90 25.05
C ALA A 238 7.27 -4.84 23.94
N ALA A 239 7.91 -5.14 22.81
CA ALA A 239 7.94 -4.22 21.67
C ALA A 239 6.54 -3.98 21.09
N LEU A 240 5.76 -5.04 20.85
CA LEU A 240 4.40 -4.89 20.30
C LEU A 240 3.48 -4.10 21.22
N LYS A 241 3.58 -4.32 22.54
CA LYS A 241 2.80 -3.57 23.53
C LYS A 241 3.14 -2.08 23.51
N LEU A 242 4.43 -1.72 23.47
CA LEU A 242 4.81 -0.31 23.40
C LEU A 242 4.43 0.34 22.05
N ILE A 243 4.50 -0.42 20.95
CA ILE A 243 4.00 0.07 19.65
C ILE A 243 2.49 0.33 19.72
N GLN A 244 1.72 -0.58 20.32
CA GLN A 244 0.28 -0.40 20.52
C GLN A 244 -0.01 0.91 21.27
N GLU A 245 0.72 1.19 22.34
CA GLU A 245 0.60 2.42 23.13
C GLU A 245 0.99 3.66 22.30
N ASN A 246 2.14 3.62 21.61
CA ASN A 246 2.64 4.75 20.80
C ASN A 246 1.75 5.06 19.59
N MET A 247 1.13 4.04 18.99
CA MET A 247 0.19 4.20 17.88
C MET A 247 -1.23 4.51 18.36
N ALA A 248 -1.52 4.42 19.66
CA ALA A 248 -2.86 4.55 20.24
C ALA A 248 -3.88 3.55 19.65
N TRP A 249 -3.47 2.29 19.51
CA TRP A 249 -4.38 1.21 19.08
C TRP A 249 -5.28 0.73 20.21
N ASP A 250 -6.57 0.58 19.91
CA ASP A 250 -7.58 0.11 20.87
C ASP A 250 -7.38 -1.35 21.30
N ALA A 251 -6.69 -2.15 20.48
CA ALA A 251 -6.45 -3.57 20.71
C ALA A 251 -4.98 -3.95 20.44
N PHE A 252 -4.53 -5.03 21.08
CA PHE A 252 -3.21 -5.58 20.85
C PHE A 252 -3.10 -6.14 19.43
N SER A 253 -1.99 -5.84 18.76
CA SER A 253 -1.73 -6.30 17.41
C SER A 253 -0.70 -7.43 17.39
N THR A 254 -1.02 -8.52 16.71
CA THR A 254 -0.15 -9.70 16.58
C THR A 254 1.05 -9.44 15.67
N CYS A 255 0.93 -8.50 14.73
CA CYS A 255 2.02 -8.16 13.81
C CYS A 255 1.98 -6.72 13.34
N VAL A 256 3.15 -6.19 13.00
CA VAL A 256 3.31 -4.82 12.52
C VAL A 256 4.04 -4.82 11.18
N GLN A 257 3.47 -4.14 10.19
CA GLN A 257 4.16 -3.91 8.94
C GLN A 257 5.07 -2.70 9.12
N GLY A 258 6.38 -2.87 8.96
CA GLY A 258 7.35 -1.87 9.37
C GLY A 258 8.67 -1.92 8.62
N ARG A 259 9.43 -0.82 8.74
CA ARG A 259 10.70 -0.59 8.04
C ARG A 259 11.73 -0.23 9.10
N ILE A 260 12.89 -0.88 9.13
CA ILE A 260 13.96 -0.61 10.10
C ILE A 260 15.31 -0.79 9.43
N GLY A 261 16.24 0.15 9.63
CA GLY A 261 17.51 0.15 8.90
C GLY A 261 17.30 -0.03 7.39
N GLY A 262 17.97 -1.03 6.80
CA GLY A 262 17.80 -1.40 5.39
C GLY A 262 16.71 -2.45 5.10
N SER A 263 15.88 -2.80 6.08
CA SER A 263 14.91 -3.90 6.03
C SER A 263 13.47 -3.41 5.86
N LYS A 264 12.65 -4.21 5.16
CA LYS A 264 11.19 -4.04 5.06
C LYS A 264 10.49 -5.38 5.27
N GLY A 265 9.30 -5.33 5.87
CA GLY A 265 8.39 -6.46 5.87
C GLY A 265 7.39 -6.41 7.01
N LEU A 266 6.88 -7.59 7.37
CA LEU A 266 6.01 -7.80 8.52
C LEU A 266 6.84 -8.30 9.72
N PHE A 267 6.50 -7.86 10.92
CA PHE A 267 7.11 -8.35 12.15
C PHE A 267 6.03 -8.87 13.07
N MET A 268 5.97 -10.18 13.23
CA MET A 268 4.95 -10.85 14.04
C MET A 268 5.45 -11.13 15.46
N LEU A 269 4.52 -11.41 16.36
CA LEU A 269 4.80 -11.77 17.74
C LEU A 269 5.73 -13.00 17.84
N HIS A 270 6.88 -12.83 18.48
CA HIS A 270 7.90 -13.87 18.67
C HIS A 270 7.31 -15.08 19.39
N PRO A 271 7.58 -16.33 19.00
CA PRO A 271 6.95 -17.50 19.62
C PRO A 271 7.25 -17.63 21.12
N GLU A 272 8.46 -17.30 21.56
CA GLU A 272 8.95 -17.57 22.92
C GLU A 272 9.25 -16.32 23.78
N ASP A 273 9.43 -15.14 23.18
CA ASP A 273 9.89 -13.93 23.89
C ASP A 273 8.65 -13.08 24.20
N ARG A 274 8.03 -13.42 25.34
CA ARG A 274 6.65 -13.03 25.70
C ARG A 274 6.53 -12.20 26.95
N ASP A 275 7.62 -11.94 27.66
CA ASP A 275 7.60 -11.15 28.89
C ASP A 275 7.35 -9.66 28.56
N PRO A 276 6.27 -9.03 29.06
CA PRO A 276 5.99 -7.62 28.82
C PRO A 276 6.97 -6.65 29.54
N SER A 277 7.78 -7.14 30.47
CA SER A 277 8.77 -6.36 31.22
C SER A 277 10.17 -6.37 30.61
N GLU A 278 10.41 -7.22 29.61
CA GLU A 278 11.67 -7.26 28.90
C GLU A 278 11.90 -6.04 28.02
N GLU A 279 13.15 -5.81 27.62
CA GLU A 279 13.46 -4.77 26.64
C GLU A 279 12.90 -5.13 25.25
N PRO A 280 12.46 -4.14 24.47
CA PRO A 280 12.05 -4.35 23.08
C PRO A 280 13.16 -4.98 22.24
N LYS A 281 12.84 -6.07 21.55
CA LYS A 281 13.73 -6.79 20.63
C LYS A 281 13.06 -7.05 19.29
N ILE A 282 13.87 -7.16 18.25
CA ILE A 282 13.45 -7.41 16.87
C ILE A 282 14.38 -8.43 16.20
N TRP A 283 13.81 -9.36 15.44
CA TRP A 283 14.55 -10.36 14.66
C TRP A 283 14.27 -10.19 13.18
N LEU A 284 15.33 -9.98 12.40
CA LEU A 284 15.29 -9.72 10.97
C LEU A 284 15.72 -10.96 10.19
N ARG A 285 15.00 -11.27 9.11
CA ARG A 285 15.40 -12.32 8.17
C ARG A 285 16.19 -11.79 6.99
N SER A 286 16.94 -12.66 6.34
CA SER A 286 17.76 -12.29 5.19
C SER A 286 16.91 -11.78 4.03
N SER A 287 15.71 -12.34 3.85
CA SER A 287 14.80 -11.89 2.81
C SER A 287 14.23 -10.49 3.08
N GLN A 288 14.17 -10.02 4.34
CA GLN A 288 13.70 -8.67 4.70
C GLN A 288 14.74 -7.58 4.40
N VAL A 289 16.04 -7.90 4.45
CA VAL A 289 17.15 -6.94 4.25
C VAL A 289 17.27 -6.58 2.77
N LYS A 290 16.84 -5.36 2.41
CA LYS A 290 16.86 -4.87 1.02
C LYS A 290 18.06 -3.96 0.73
N ILE A 291 18.58 -3.29 1.75
CA ILE A 291 19.79 -2.45 1.73
C ILE A 291 20.76 -3.01 2.78
N GLN A 292 21.99 -3.30 2.36
CA GLN A 292 23.05 -3.67 3.28
C GLN A 292 23.64 -2.39 3.92
N LEU A 293 23.56 -2.32 5.24
CA LEU A 293 24.21 -1.31 6.08
C LEU A 293 25.56 -1.83 6.57
N ASN A 294 26.31 -1.02 7.32
CA ASN A 294 27.59 -1.45 7.88
C ASN A 294 27.36 -2.68 8.80
N SER A 295 28.24 -3.67 8.74
CA SER A 295 28.20 -4.84 9.62
C SER A 295 28.37 -4.45 11.10
N ASN A 296 29.12 -3.38 11.37
CA ASN A 296 29.21 -2.77 12.68
C ASN A 296 28.01 -1.82 12.88
N LYS A 297 27.12 -2.19 13.81
CA LYS A 297 25.93 -1.38 14.12
C LYS A 297 26.27 -0.04 14.76
N GLU A 298 27.42 0.10 15.42
CA GLU A 298 27.84 1.39 16.01
C GLU A 298 28.08 2.48 14.96
N GLU A 299 28.25 2.10 13.69
CA GLU A 299 28.36 3.05 12.57
C GLU A 299 27.01 3.40 11.95
N TRP A 300 25.90 2.84 12.46
CA TRP A 300 24.58 3.18 11.97
C TRP A 300 24.16 4.56 12.48
N SER A 301 23.44 5.28 11.62
CA SER A 301 22.75 6.50 12.05
C SER A 301 21.69 6.16 13.09
N PRO A 302 21.42 7.04 14.10
CA PRO A 302 20.33 6.84 15.06
C PRO A 302 18.98 6.49 14.44
N VAL A 303 18.68 7.05 13.25
CA VAL A 303 17.44 6.79 12.51
C VAL A 303 17.34 5.34 12.02
N HIS A 304 18.45 4.64 11.80
CA HIS A 304 18.44 3.24 11.36
C HIS A 304 17.99 2.27 12.46
N PHE A 305 18.01 2.70 13.73
CA PHE A 305 17.51 1.93 14.87
C PHE A 305 16.01 2.11 15.10
N ILE A 306 15.35 2.98 14.33
CA ILE A 306 13.93 3.26 14.43
C ILE A 306 13.15 2.25 13.58
N LEU A 307 12.18 1.59 14.19
CA LEU A 307 11.13 0.89 13.47
C LEU A 307 10.07 1.91 13.03
N ASP A 308 10.05 2.20 11.74
CA ASP A 308 9.02 2.99 11.09
C ASP A 308 7.80 2.09 10.82
N VAL A 309 6.74 2.30 11.58
CA VAL A 309 5.47 1.56 11.54
C VAL A 309 4.59 2.12 10.43
N LEU A 310 4.01 1.24 9.62
CA LEU A 310 3.06 1.62 8.58
C LEU A 310 1.64 1.20 8.91
N SER A 311 1.46 0.01 9.49
CA SER A 311 0.16 -0.52 9.90
C SER A 311 0.35 -1.67 10.89
N GLY A 312 -0.67 -1.96 11.69
CA GLY A 312 -0.78 -3.15 12.55
C GLY A 312 -1.84 -4.11 12.04
N SER A 313 -1.86 -5.34 12.56
CA SER A 313 -2.98 -6.27 12.35
C SER A 313 -4.30 -5.63 12.81
N LEU A 314 -5.24 -5.50 11.87
CA LEU A 314 -6.56 -4.95 12.14
C LEU A 314 -7.55 -6.04 12.49
N VAL A 315 -8.62 -5.66 13.20
CA VAL A 315 -9.75 -6.55 13.44
C VAL A 315 -10.36 -6.94 12.07
N PRO A 316 -10.49 -8.24 11.80
CA PRO A 316 -11.22 -8.80 10.67
C PRO A 316 -12.59 -8.15 10.41
N GLU A 317 -12.73 -7.48 9.26
CA GLU A 317 -14.04 -7.15 8.69
C GLU A 317 -14.37 -8.14 7.55
N SER A 318 -15.67 -8.30 7.26
CA SER A 318 -16.11 -9.02 6.05
C SER A 318 -15.47 -8.37 4.82
N SER A 319 -14.89 -9.20 3.97
CA SER A 319 -14.15 -8.72 2.80
C SER A 319 -15.04 -8.59 1.57
N SER A 320 -14.56 -7.80 0.61
CA SER A 320 -15.14 -7.77 -0.73
C SER A 320 -14.24 -8.47 -1.74
N ILE A 321 -14.87 -9.10 -2.74
CA ILE A 321 -14.16 -9.66 -3.88
C ILE A 321 -14.14 -8.67 -5.05
N THR A 322 -13.10 -8.75 -5.86
CA THR A 322 -12.92 -7.90 -7.05
C THR A 322 -13.32 -8.64 -8.33
N TYR A 323 -13.38 -7.90 -9.44
CA TYR A 323 -13.58 -8.47 -10.77
C TYR A 323 -12.64 -9.65 -11.08
N GLU A 324 -11.35 -9.51 -10.75
CA GLU A 324 -10.35 -10.55 -11.00
C GLU A 324 -10.64 -11.83 -10.19
N MET A 325 -11.05 -11.67 -8.93
CA MET A 325 -11.46 -12.80 -8.09
C MET A 325 -12.74 -13.46 -8.60
N ILE A 326 -13.73 -12.69 -9.09
CA ILE A 326 -14.97 -13.21 -9.69
C ILE A 326 -14.65 -14.14 -10.86
N MET A 327 -13.76 -13.72 -11.77
CA MET A 327 -13.30 -14.55 -12.88
C MET A 327 -12.64 -15.84 -12.38
N SER A 328 -11.73 -15.73 -11.40
CA SER A 328 -11.08 -16.90 -10.81
C SER A 328 -12.07 -17.86 -10.15
N LEU A 329 -13.10 -17.37 -9.46
CA LEU A 329 -14.10 -18.23 -8.81
C LEU A 329 -14.95 -18.96 -9.84
N SER A 330 -15.44 -18.26 -10.86
CA SER A 330 -16.27 -18.81 -11.94
C SER A 330 -15.53 -19.94 -12.69
N GLU A 331 -14.30 -19.68 -13.12
CA GLU A 331 -13.48 -20.63 -13.88
C GLU A 331 -13.14 -21.90 -13.08
N ASN A 332 -12.93 -21.74 -11.77
CA ASN A 332 -12.74 -22.82 -10.80
C ASN A 332 -14.06 -23.45 -10.30
N LYS A 333 -15.14 -23.32 -11.08
CA LYS A 333 -16.41 -24.04 -10.97
C LYS A 333 -17.40 -23.52 -9.93
N VAL A 334 -17.19 -22.33 -9.38
CA VAL A 334 -18.24 -21.65 -8.60
C VAL A 334 -19.37 -21.23 -9.54
N PRO A 335 -20.63 -21.62 -9.31
CA PRO A 335 -21.72 -21.27 -10.21
C PRO A 335 -21.95 -19.76 -10.27
N ASN A 336 -22.09 -19.21 -11.48
CA ASN A 336 -22.29 -17.78 -11.69
C ASN A 336 -23.54 -17.26 -10.96
N GLN A 337 -24.58 -18.09 -10.80
CA GLN A 337 -25.78 -17.71 -10.05
C GLN A 337 -25.50 -17.38 -8.58
N VAL A 338 -24.50 -18.00 -7.96
CA VAL A 338 -24.09 -17.68 -6.58
C VAL A 338 -23.50 -16.27 -6.54
N LEU A 339 -22.61 -15.95 -7.48
CA LEU A 339 -21.96 -14.64 -7.57
C LEU A 339 -22.97 -13.52 -7.90
N VAL A 340 -23.90 -13.78 -8.83
CA VAL A 340 -24.99 -12.85 -9.16
C VAL A 340 -25.89 -12.61 -7.95
N LYS A 341 -26.22 -13.66 -7.20
CA LYS A 341 -27.03 -13.54 -5.99
C LYS A 341 -26.32 -12.69 -4.93
N LEU A 342 -25.02 -12.90 -4.70
CA LEU A 342 -24.24 -12.08 -3.77
C LEU A 342 -24.19 -10.61 -4.18
N LEU A 343 -24.07 -10.32 -5.48
CA LEU A 343 -24.16 -8.95 -6.00
C LEU A 343 -25.54 -8.34 -5.75
N GLN A 344 -26.62 -9.09 -6.03
CA GLN A 344 -27.99 -8.65 -5.75
C GLN A 344 -28.20 -8.37 -4.26
N ASP A 345 -27.80 -9.30 -3.40
CA ASP A 345 -27.91 -9.18 -1.94
C ASP A 345 -27.11 -7.96 -1.43
N THR A 346 -25.90 -7.72 -1.97
CA THR A 346 -25.09 -6.52 -1.64
C THR A 346 -25.82 -5.23 -2.03
N ILE A 347 -26.34 -5.15 -3.26
CA ILE A 347 -27.07 -3.96 -3.74
C ILE A 347 -28.34 -3.72 -2.92
N GLU A 348 -29.09 -4.78 -2.59
CA GLU A 348 -30.29 -4.68 -1.77
C GLU A 348 -29.98 -4.24 -0.34
N GLN A 349 -28.92 -4.78 0.27
CA GLN A 349 -28.50 -4.40 1.61
C GLN A 349 -28.08 -2.93 1.66
N ASP A 350 -27.27 -2.48 0.69
CA ASP A 350 -26.85 -1.09 0.57
C ASP A 350 -28.04 -0.16 0.38
N ALA A 351 -28.99 -0.54 -0.48
CA ALA A 351 -30.22 0.22 -0.70
C ALA A 351 -31.06 0.36 0.58
N ARG A 352 -31.24 -0.75 1.33
CA ARG A 352 -31.98 -0.75 2.61
C ARG A 352 -31.28 0.09 3.68
N SER A 353 -29.95 0.15 3.66
CA SER A 353 -29.17 0.94 4.63
C SER A 353 -29.46 2.45 4.56
N MET A 354 -29.94 2.95 3.43
CA MET A 354 -30.23 4.37 3.21
C MET A 354 -31.73 4.69 3.09
N GLU A 355 -32.60 3.72 3.39
CA GLU A 355 -34.04 3.89 3.25
C GLU A 355 -34.61 4.82 4.37
N PRO A 356 -35.26 5.94 4.01
CA PRO A 356 -35.91 6.81 4.99
C PRO A 356 -37.06 6.08 5.68
N SER A 357 -37.08 6.07 7.01
CA SER A 357 -38.21 5.54 7.78
C SER A 357 -39.06 6.66 8.38
N SER A 358 -40.37 6.55 8.24
CA SER A 358 -41.36 7.41 8.93
C SER A 358 -41.72 6.92 10.33
N LYS A 359 -41.14 5.79 10.78
CA LYS A 359 -41.35 5.25 12.13
C LYS A 359 -40.70 6.16 13.19
N PRO A 360 -41.13 6.08 14.46
CA PRO A 360 -40.41 6.72 15.56
C PRO A 360 -38.92 6.33 15.53
N HIS A 361 -38.03 7.30 15.74
CA HIS A 361 -36.57 7.16 15.62
C HIS A 361 -36.03 6.83 14.21
N GLY A 362 -36.85 6.94 13.15
CA GLY A 362 -36.42 6.67 11.76
C GLY A 362 -35.22 7.50 11.30
N SER A 363 -35.18 8.80 11.65
CA SER A 363 -34.02 9.66 11.36
C SER A 363 -32.75 9.25 12.10
N GLN A 364 -32.87 8.62 13.28
CA GLN A 364 -31.71 8.15 14.05
C GLN A 364 -31.15 6.86 13.46
N LEU A 365 -32.00 5.90 13.14
CA LEU A 365 -31.58 4.67 12.46
C LEU A 365 -30.90 4.98 11.12
N LEU A 366 -31.44 5.94 10.37
CA LEU A 366 -30.82 6.41 9.13
C LEU A 366 -29.47 7.10 9.39
N TYR A 367 -29.37 7.92 10.45
CA TYR A 367 -28.11 8.54 10.85
C TYR A 367 -27.04 7.48 11.17
N ASP A 368 -27.36 6.52 12.03
CA ASP A 368 -26.44 5.45 12.46
C ASP A 368 -26.00 4.60 11.25
N SER A 369 -26.95 4.27 10.38
CA SER A 369 -26.67 3.51 9.16
C SER A 369 -25.75 4.26 8.20
N ILE A 370 -26.03 5.53 7.88
CA ILE A 370 -25.16 6.36 7.03
C ILE A 370 -23.77 6.53 7.65
N TYR A 371 -23.72 6.76 8.97
CA TYR A 371 -22.47 6.95 9.70
C TYR A 371 -21.57 5.71 9.60
N ALA A 372 -22.14 4.51 9.77
CA ALA A 372 -21.43 3.25 9.66
C ALA A 372 -21.07 2.88 8.21
N THR A 373 -22.07 2.83 7.31
CA THR A 373 -21.92 2.43 5.91
C THR A 373 -20.88 3.28 5.17
N HIS A 374 -20.88 4.59 5.42
CA HIS A 374 -19.94 5.50 4.77
C HIS A 374 -18.68 5.82 5.58
N ARG A 375 -18.42 5.09 6.68
CA ARG A 375 -17.18 5.21 7.46
C ARG A 375 -16.85 6.68 7.80
N VAL A 376 -17.88 7.42 8.26
CA VAL A 376 -17.79 8.88 8.43
C VAL A 376 -16.76 9.23 9.51
N LEU A 377 -16.62 8.40 10.53
CA LEU A 377 -15.57 8.56 11.55
C LEU A 377 -14.17 8.58 10.92
N GLN A 378 -13.86 7.59 10.08
CA GLN A 378 -12.57 7.49 9.40
C GLN A 378 -12.34 8.72 8.50
N SER A 379 -13.36 9.11 7.72
CA SER A 379 -13.31 10.31 6.86
C SER A 379 -13.00 11.59 7.65
N ARG A 380 -13.59 11.76 8.84
CA ARG A 380 -13.31 12.88 9.74
C ARG A 380 -11.90 12.82 10.31
N LEU A 381 -11.44 11.64 10.72
CA LEU A 381 -10.09 11.46 11.25
C LEU A 381 -9.03 11.76 10.18
N ARG A 382 -9.27 11.44 8.90
CA ARG A 382 -8.41 11.84 7.77
C ARG A 382 -8.19 13.36 7.68
N GLN A 383 -9.13 14.18 8.15
CA GLN A 383 -9.03 15.65 8.07
C GLN A 383 -8.21 16.26 9.22
N VAL A 384 -8.01 15.53 10.32
CA VAL A 384 -7.40 16.06 11.55
C VAL A 384 -6.05 15.41 11.85
N VAL A 385 -5.87 14.17 11.39
CA VAL A 385 -4.69 13.35 11.63
C VAL A 385 -3.81 13.32 10.37
N SER A 386 -2.48 13.32 10.52
CA SER A 386 -1.59 13.20 9.35
C SER A 386 -1.72 11.83 8.68
N MET A 387 -1.48 11.75 7.36
CA MET A 387 -1.65 10.51 6.59
C MET A 387 -0.86 9.32 7.14
N ASP A 388 0.35 9.56 7.67
CA ASP A 388 1.16 8.55 8.33
C ASP A 388 0.51 8.00 9.61
N ALA A 389 -0.05 8.87 10.46
CA ALA A 389 -0.80 8.44 11.64
C ALA A 389 -2.08 7.70 11.25
N HIS A 390 -2.81 8.19 10.25
CA HIS A 390 -4.03 7.54 9.78
C HIS A 390 -3.75 6.11 9.30
N ARG A 391 -2.67 5.91 8.52
CA ARG A 391 -2.24 4.59 8.08
C ARG A 391 -1.81 3.71 9.25
N ALA A 392 -0.92 4.22 10.10
CA ALA A 392 -0.36 3.46 11.22
C ALA A 392 -1.42 3.08 12.27
N GLN A 393 -2.43 3.93 12.50
CA GLN A 393 -3.55 3.68 13.40
C GLN A 393 -4.58 2.67 12.85
N GLY A 394 -4.40 2.20 11.61
CA GLY A 394 -5.35 1.27 10.99
C GLY A 394 -6.71 1.91 10.66
N LEU A 395 -6.72 3.24 10.49
CA LEU A 395 -7.93 3.97 10.10
C LEU A 395 -8.18 3.90 8.58
N SER A 396 -7.20 3.40 7.81
CA SER A 396 -7.35 3.09 6.39
C SER A 396 -7.81 1.64 6.21
N PRO A 397 -8.86 1.37 5.42
CA PRO A 397 -9.18 0.02 5.00
C PRO A 397 -7.99 -0.61 4.26
N LEU A 398 -7.77 -1.91 4.45
CA LEU A 398 -6.76 -2.67 3.70
C LEU A 398 -7.01 -2.66 2.18
N GLU A 399 -8.22 -2.30 1.75
CA GLU A 399 -8.63 -2.23 0.33
C GLU A 399 -8.35 -0.86 -0.32
N ASP A 400 -8.09 0.21 0.46
CA ASP A 400 -7.89 1.56 -0.07
C ASP A 400 -6.41 1.86 -0.44
N ASP A 401 -5.46 0.98 -0.07
CA ASP A 401 -4.01 1.19 -0.30
C ASP A 401 -3.62 1.14 -1.80
N GLU A 402 -4.47 0.61 -2.68
CA GLU A 402 -4.23 0.52 -4.14
C GLU A 402 -4.78 1.70 -4.95
N ASP A 403 -5.70 2.48 -4.36
CA ASP A 403 -6.47 3.56 -5.01
C ASP A 403 -6.07 4.96 -4.49
N GLU A 404 -4.84 5.14 -3.97
CA GLU A 404 -4.28 6.46 -3.62
C GLU A 404 -3.98 7.29 -4.89
N ASP A 405 -4.98 7.49 -5.73
CA ASP A 405 -5.04 8.68 -6.57
C ASP A 405 -5.36 9.84 -5.62
N ASP A 406 -4.36 10.69 -5.37
CA ASP A 406 -4.40 11.98 -4.65
C ASP A 406 -5.46 12.97 -5.25
N SER A 407 -6.33 12.49 -6.14
CA SER A 407 -7.22 13.23 -7.03
C SER A 407 -8.65 13.38 -6.52
N VAL A 408 -9.01 12.77 -5.39
CA VAL A 408 -10.24 13.18 -4.67
C VAL A 408 -9.97 14.48 -3.92
N LEU A 409 -9.78 15.55 -4.70
CA LEU A 409 -9.95 16.92 -4.27
C LEU A 409 -11.36 17.03 -3.72
N ALA A 410 -11.51 16.78 -2.41
CA ALA A 410 -12.61 17.37 -1.68
C ALA A 410 -12.56 18.85 -2.04
N LYS A 411 -13.70 19.42 -2.45
CA LYS A 411 -13.81 20.83 -2.90
C LYS A 411 -13.18 21.82 -1.89
N TRP A 412 -12.98 21.36 -0.65
CA TRP A 412 -12.30 22.00 0.46
C TRP A 412 -11.38 20.97 1.13
N ASP A 413 -10.08 21.03 0.86
CA ASP A 413 -9.06 20.06 1.29
C ASP A 413 -8.89 19.93 2.84
N ALA A 414 -9.59 20.71 3.65
CA ALA A 414 -9.32 20.76 5.09
C ALA A 414 -10.54 21.18 5.95
N GLY A 415 -11.72 20.66 5.63
CA GLY A 415 -12.91 20.80 6.49
C GLY A 415 -14.08 21.52 5.82
N PRO A 416 -15.05 22.02 6.60
CA PRO A 416 -16.24 22.65 6.05
C PRO A 416 -15.88 23.89 5.23
N ASP A 417 -16.74 24.24 4.27
CA ASP A 417 -16.61 25.46 3.47
C ASP A 417 -16.38 26.68 4.40
N PRO A 418 -15.25 27.41 4.26
CA PRO A 418 -14.92 28.54 5.12
C PRO A 418 -15.94 29.68 5.06
N TYR A 419 -16.78 29.74 4.01
CA TYR A 419 -17.80 30.78 3.87
C TYR A 419 -19.18 30.36 4.40
N SER A 420 -19.69 29.19 4.00
CA SER A 420 -21.03 28.71 4.41
C SER A 420 -21.04 27.82 5.66
N GLY A 421 -19.88 27.28 6.07
CA GLY A 421 -19.78 26.27 7.11
C GLY A 421 -20.31 24.89 6.69
N GLN A 422 -20.66 24.70 5.42
CA GLN A 422 -21.17 23.43 4.90
C GLN A 422 -20.10 22.34 4.94
N PRO A 423 -20.40 21.13 5.45
CA PRO A 423 -19.45 20.01 5.42
C PRO A 423 -18.97 19.65 4.01
N ALA A 424 -17.72 19.23 3.89
CA ALA A 424 -17.09 18.93 2.60
C ALA A 424 -17.70 17.70 1.90
N SER A 425 -18.08 16.67 2.67
CA SER A 425 -18.64 15.44 2.13
C SER A 425 -20.18 15.46 2.09
N SER A 426 -20.76 14.78 1.10
CA SER A 426 -22.23 14.71 0.95
C SER A 426 -22.89 13.95 2.11
N GLN A 427 -22.19 12.96 2.66
CA GLN A 427 -22.63 12.17 3.80
C GLN A 427 -22.71 13.03 5.06
N GLU A 428 -21.69 13.84 5.34
CA GLU A 428 -21.70 14.74 6.50
C GLU A 428 -22.73 15.84 6.37
N GLN A 429 -23.06 16.29 5.16
CA GLN A 429 -24.17 17.21 4.95
C GLN A 429 -25.50 16.59 5.38
N VAL A 430 -25.78 15.34 4.96
CA VAL A 430 -27.00 14.62 5.38
C VAL A 430 -27.04 14.43 6.89
N LEU A 431 -25.95 13.95 7.48
CA LEU A 431 -25.84 13.77 8.93
C LEU A 431 -26.07 15.08 9.67
N GLY A 432 -25.49 16.19 9.21
CA GLY A 432 -25.68 17.51 9.78
C GLY A 432 -27.12 18.02 9.67
N TRP A 433 -27.83 17.71 8.58
CA TRP A 433 -29.25 18.05 8.44
C TRP A 433 -30.13 17.23 9.39
N LEU A 434 -29.91 15.91 9.48
CA LEU A 434 -30.62 15.06 10.44
C LEU A 434 -30.38 15.54 11.88
N GLN A 435 -29.15 15.93 12.22
CA GLN A 435 -28.80 16.53 13.53
C GLN A 435 -29.52 17.86 13.79
N ALA A 436 -29.70 18.69 12.76
CA ALA A 436 -30.41 19.96 12.87
C ALA A 436 -31.93 19.78 13.07
N GLY A 437 -32.45 18.56 12.85
CA GLY A 437 -33.85 18.21 13.06
C GLY A 437 -34.69 18.17 11.78
N PHE A 438 -34.04 18.18 10.60
CA PHE A 438 -34.73 17.91 9.35
C PHE A 438 -35.22 16.46 9.31
N ALA A 439 -36.38 16.25 8.69
CA ALA A 439 -36.95 14.92 8.52
C ALA A 439 -36.19 14.17 7.42
N ALA A 440 -36.04 12.85 7.55
CA ALA A 440 -35.47 12.01 6.50
C ALA A 440 -36.29 12.09 5.18
N THR A 441 -37.55 12.51 5.29
CA THR A 441 -38.48 12.71 4.17
C THR A 441 -38.42 14.10 3.56
N ASP A 442 -37.61 15.03 4.10
CA ASP A 442 -37.48 16.36 3.52
C ASP A 442 -36.82 16.29 2.14
N ARG A 443 -37.34 17.08 1.18
CA ARG A 443 -36.97 16.98 -0.24
C ARG A 443 -35.46 17.00 -0.48
N PHE A 444 -34.74 17.95 0.13
CA PHE A 444 -33.29 18.09 -0.08
C PHE A 444 -32.49 16.97 0.61
N VAL A 445 -33.01 16.38 1.70
CA VAL A 445 -32.43 15.18 2.32
C VAL A 445 -32.60 13.99 1.38
N ILE A 446 -33.82 13.76 0.88
CA ILE A 446 -34.11 12.70 -0.10
C ILE A 446 -33.24 12.85 -1.36
N GLU A 447 -33.18 14.05 -1.95
CA GLU A 447 -32.37 14.29 -3.15
C GLU A 447 -30.89 13.95 -2.92
N LYS A 448 -30.36 14.22 -1.72
CA LYS A 448 -28.98 13.86 -1.36
C LYS A 448 -28.81 12.37 -1.07
N LEU A 449 -29.78 11.72 -0.41
CA LEU A 449 -29.79 10.27 -0.20
C LEU A 449 -29.81 9.52 -1.53
N VAL A 450 -30.65 9.93 -2.48
CA VAL A 450 -30.69 9.37 -3.84
C VAL A 450 -29.34 9.53 -4.54
N TYR A 451 -28.67 10.67 -4.36
CA TYR A 451 -27.32 10.87 -4.88
C TYR A 451 -26.31 9.90 -4.25
N LEU A 452 -26.31 9.76 -2.93
CA LEU A 452 -25.42 8.83 -2.20
C LEU A 452 -25.67 7.37 -2.62
N GLN A 453 -26.94 6.97 -2.71
CA GLN A 453 -27.33 5.64 -3.13
C GLN A 453 -26.91 5.35 -4.58
N LYS A 454 -27.15 6.29 -5.51
CA LYS A 454 -26.67 6.17 -6.90
C LYS A 454 -25.14 6.04 -6.95
N LYS A 455 -24.42 6.81 -6.14
CA LYS A 455 -22.96 6.75 -6.06
C LYS A 455 -22.49 5.37 -5.60
N MET A 456 -23.06 4.84 -4.52
CA MET A 456 -22.73 3.50 -4.03
C MET A 456 -23.07 2.40 -5.03
N MET A 457 -24.27 2.42 -5.61
CA MET A 457 -24.66 1.45 -6.64
C MET A 457 -23.72 1.51 -7.85
N THR A 458 -23.32 2.71 -8.27
CA THR A 458 -22.35 2.88 -9.36
C THR A 458 -20.99 2.31 -8.98
N GLU A 459 -20.53 2.50 -7.75
CA GLU A 459 -19.27 1.92 -7.26
C GLU A 459 -19.33 0.38 -7.23
N VAL A 460 -20.39 -0.21 -6.67
CA VAL A 460 -20.58 -1.67 -6.61
C VAL A 460 -20.66 -2.29 -8.00
N VAL A 461 -21.43 -1.68 -8.91
CA VAL A 461 -21.63 -2.21 -10.28
C VAL A 461 -20.39 -2.00 -11.14
N ASN A 462 -19.77 -0.81 -11.12
CA ASN A 462 -18.65 -0.52 -12.01
C ASN A 462 -17.32 -1.10 -11.50
N ARG A 463 -17.14 -1.23 -10.18
CA ARG A 463 -15.91 -1.79 -9.58
C ARG A 463 -16.07 -3.25 -9.17
N TYR A 464 -17.26 -3.84 -9.34
CA TYR A 464 -17.58 -5.23 -8.96
C TYR A 464 -17.22 -5.57 -7.51
N ARG A 465 -17.36 -4.62 -6.59
CA ARG A 465 -17.02 -4.80 -5.16
C ARG A 465 -18.17 -5.54 -4.47
N ILE A 466 -18.16 -6.87 -4.53
CA ILE A 466 -19.21 -7.74 -3.95
C ILE A 466 -18.82 -8.13 -2.53
N ALA A 467 -19.67 -7.85 -1.55
CA ALA A 467 -19.43 -8.23 -0.17
C ALA A 467 -19.67 -9.74 0.03
N ILE A 468 -18.77 -10.42 0.75
CA ILE A 468 -18.96 -11.80 1.19
C ILE A 468 -19.03 -11.81 2.71
N PRO A 469 -20.21 -12.03 3.31
CA PRO A 469 -20.36 -12.04 4.77
C PRO A 469 -19.44 -13.05 5.47
N GLU A 470 -19.36 -14.27 4.94
CA GLU A 470 -18.52 -15.35 5.45
C GLU A 470 -17.10 -15.30 4.88
N SER A 471 -16.44 -14.16 5.10
CA SER A 471 -15.06 -13.92 4.69
C SER A 471 -14.32 -12.98 5.63
N VAL A 472 -12.99 -12.94 5.51
CA VAL A 472 -12.11 -11.97 6.16
C VAL A 472 -11.00 -11.54 5.21
N ARG A 473 -10.56 -10.29 5.32
CA ARG A 473 -9.25 -9.85 4.81
C ARG A 473 -8.31 -9.57 5.97
N ALA A 474 -7.17 -10.24 6.02
CA ALA A 474 -6.17 -10.07 7.08
C ALA A 474 -4.75 -10.25 6.56
N PHE A 475 -3.75 -9.76 7.31
CA PHE A 475 -2.35 -10.05 7.02
C PHE A 475 -2.09 -11.55 7.09
N ILE A 476 -1.24 -12.05 6.19
CA ILE A 476 -0.70 -13.40 6.28
C ILE A 476 0.62 -13.40 7.03
N VAL A 477 0.81 -14.43 7.86
CA VAL A 477 2.06 -14.69 8.57
C VAL A 477 2.47 -16.15 8.39
N PRO A 478 3.78 -16.46 8.35
CA PRO A 478 4.23 -17.85 8.37
C PRO A 478 4.02 -18.46 9.76
N ASP A 479 3.78 -19.76 9.82
CA ASP A 479 3.63 -20.52 11.06
C ASP A 479 4.91 -20.42 11.92
N PRO A 480 4.84 -19.73 13.07
CA PRO A 480 5.99 -19.51 13.93
C PRO A 480 6.34 -20.72 14.78
N LEU A 481 5.45 -21.71 14.89
CA LEU A 481 5.61 -22.91 15.72
C LEU A 481 5.86 -24.18 14.89
N GLY A 482 5.58 -24.13 13.59
CA GLY A 482 5.73 -25.28 12.68
C GLY A 482 4.71 -26.41 12.94
N VAL A 483 3.56 -26.07 13.51
CA VAL A 483 2.48 -27.01 13.88
C VAL A 483 1.53 -27.32 12.72
N LEU A 484 1.39 -26.42 11.75
CA LEU A 484 0.51 -26.60 10.59
C LEU A 484 1.16 -27.47 9.52
N ASP A 485 0.41 -28.42 8.95
CA ASP A 485 0.85 -29.23 7.80
C ASP A 485 0.60 -28.53 6.45
N GLU A 486 1.22 -29.02 5.37
CA GLU A 486 1.01 -28.44 4.03
C GLU A 486 -0.49 -28.47 3.68
N GLY A 487 -1.02 -27.33 3.25
CA GLY A 487 -2.44 -27.18 2.92
C GLY A 487 -3.34 -26.86 4.12
N GLN A 488 -2.77 -26.73 5.33
CA GLN A 488 -3.46 -26.21 6.50
C GLN A 488 -3.17 -24.73 6.73
N VAL A 489 -4.17 -24.01 7.22
CA VAL A 489 -4.07 -22.63 7.69
C VAL A 489 -4.74 -22.50 9.05
N PHE A 490 -4.36 -21.48 9.82
CA PHE A 490 -5.03 -21.13 11.07
C PHE A 490 -5.47 -19.68 11.05
N PHE A 491 -6.69 -19.42 11.52
CA PHE A 491 -7.19 -18.07 11.71
C PHE A 491 -8.13 -18.03 12.91
N ALA A 492 -7.82 -17.10 13.81
CA ALA A 492 -8.59 -16.81 14.99
C ALA A 492 -8.75 -15.30 15.13
N SER A 493 -9.94 -14.83 15.46
CA SER A 493 -10.19 -13.42 15.71
C SER A 493 -10.24 -13.10 17.20
N SER A 494 -9.71 -11.93 17.55
CA SER A 494 -9.86 -11.35 18.89
C SER A 494 -11.33 -11.04 19.21
N GLN A 495 -12.17 -10.84 18.19
CA GLN A 495 -13.61 -10.62 18.31
C GLN A 495 -14.41 -11.82 17.81
N ARG A 496 -15.68 -11.91 18.23
CA ARG A 496 -16.57 -12.99 17.76
C ARG A 496 -17.06 -12.69 16.36
N ILE A 497 -16.88 -13.64 15.47
CA ILE A 497 -17.36 -13.62 14.09
C ILE A 497 -18.69 -14.39 14.05
N GLN A 498 -19.69 -13.75 13.45
CA GLN A 498 -20.95 -14.41 13.15
C GLN A 498 -20.77 -15.29 11.92
N THR A 499 -21.14 -16.56 12.05
CA THR A 499 -21.18 -17.53 10.96
C THR A 499 -22.59 -18.12 10.87
N SER A 500 -23.02 -18.46 9.66
CA SER A 500 -24.35 -19.01 9.40
C SER A 500 -24.54 -20.38 10.03
N HIS A 501 -23.46 -21.17 10.12
CA HIS A 501 -23.49 -22.56 10.58
C HIS A 501 -23.07 -22.75 12.05
N SER A 502 -22.05 -22.04 12.54
CA SER A 502 -21.53 -22.22 13.90
C SER A 502 -21.97 -21.14 14.89
N GLY A 503 -22.77 -20.17 14.44
CA GLY A 503 -23.15 -19.00 15.23
C GLY A 503 -21.93 -18.11 15.48
N LEU A 504 -21.79 -17.61 16.70
CA LEU A 504 -20.65 -16.78 17.10
C LEU A 504 -19.44 -17.65 17.43
N THR A 505 -18.40 -17.57 16.61
CA THR A 505 -17.11 -18.27 16.83
C THR A 505 -15.95 -17.26 16.82
N HIS A 506 -14.83 -17.65 17.42
CA HIS A 506 -13.58 -16.92 17.22
C HIS A 506 -12.62 -17.62 16.26
N CYS A 507 -12.75 -18.94 16.07
CA CYS A 507 -11.86 -19.72 15.24
C CYS A 507 -12.65 -20.25 14.03
N ILE A 508 -12.10 -20.05 12.83
CA ILE A 508 -12.66 -20.61 11.61
C ILE A 508 -12.02 -21.97 11.37
N THR A 509 -12.83 -22.96 11.00
CA THR A 509 -12.38 -24.34 10.76
C THR A 509 -13.11 -24.93 9.56
N GLY A 510 -12.47 -25.88 8.86
CA GLY A 510 -13.03 -26.53 7.68
C GLY A 510 -12.46 -25.99 6.37
N PRO A 511 -13.05 -26.35 5.22
CA PRO A 511 -12.59 -25.89 3.91
C PRO A 511 -12.73 -24.38 3.76
N VAL A 512 -11.65 -23.71 3.35
CA VAL A 512 -11.64 -22.28 3.07
C VAL A 512 -10.95 -21.99 1.74
N LEU A 513 -11.33 -20.90 1.09
CA LEU A 513 -10.58 -20.36 -0.04
C LEU A 513 -9.69 -19.22 0.45
N VAL A 514 -8.45 -19.16 -0.05
CA VAL A 514 -7.54 -18.05 0.16
C VAL A 514 -7.13 -17.47 -1.19
N SER A 515 -7.12 -16.14 -1.30
CA SER A 515 -6.76 -15.43 -2.51
C SER A 515 -6.16 -14.05 -2.19
N ARG A 516 -5.28 -13.56 -3.05
CA ARG A 516 -4.61 -12.26 -2.93
C ARG A 516 -4.96 -11.39 -4.13
N ASN A 517 -5.12 -10.09 -3.90
CA ASN A 517 -5.27 -9.12 -4.97
C ASN A 517 -3.89 -8.63 -5.46
N PRO A 518 -3.68 -8.48 -6.77
CA PRO A 518 -4.57 -8.89 -7.86
C PRO A 518 -4.55 -10.42 -8.11
N CYS A 519 -5.71 -11.01 -8.39
CA CYS A 519 -5.88 -12.45 -8.65
C CYS A 519 -5.85 -12.75 -10.17
N ILE A 520 -4.68 -13.04 -10.73
CA ILE A 520 -4.45 -13.02 -12.18
C ILE A 520 -4.46 -14.41 -12.80
N GLN A 521 -3.73 -15.36 -12.22
CA GLN A 521 -3.71 -16.73 -12.71
C GLN A 521 -4.88 -17.53 -12.14
N ILE A 522 -5.35 -18.53 -12.88
CA ILE A 522 -6.40 -19.45 -12.40
C ILE A 522 -6.02 -20.18 -11.10
N SER A 523 -4.73 -20.24 -10.77
CA SER A 523 -4.18 -20.81 -9.54
C SER A 523 -4.10 -19.86 -8.35
N ASP A 524 -4.34 -18.56 -8.54
CA ASP A 524 -4.13 -17.54 -7.51
C ASP A 524 -5.17 -17.59 -6.38
N THR A 525 -6.26 -18.35 -6.58
CA THR A 525 -7.17 -18.75 -5.51
C THR A 525 -6.96 -20.21 -5.17
N ARG A 526 -6.74 -20.52 -3.89
CA ARG A 526 -6.50 -21.87 -3.39
C ARG A 526 -7.52 -22.29 -2.35
N LYS A 527 -8.09 -23.47 -2.52
CA LYS A 527 -8.84 -24.18 -1.48
C LYS A 527 -7.86 -24.91 -0.55
N VAL A 528 -7.93 -24.58 0.73
CA VAL A 528 -7.12 -25.12 1.83
C VAL A 528 -8.02 -25.48 3.01
N VAL A 529 -7.45 -26.01 4.09
CA VAL A 529 -8.21 -26.39 5.29
C VAL A 529 -7.82 -25.50 6.45
N ALA A 530 -8.76 -24.73 6.98
CA ALA A 530 -8.60 -24.05 8.24
C ALA A 530 -8.71 -25.07 9.39
N VAL A 531 -7.70 -25.14 10.25
CA VAL A 531 -7.63 -26.07 11.37
C VAL A 531 -7.65 -25.31 12.69
N ASN A 532 -8.18 -25.94 13.74
CA ASN A 532 -8.06 -25.43 15.09
C ASN A 532 -6.73 -25.90 15.69
N SER A 533 -5.78 -24.98 15.90
CA SER A 533 -4.53 -25.25 16.62
C SER A 533 -4.60 -24.63 18.01
N HIS A 534 -4.52 -25.47 19.03
CA HIS A 534 -4.48 -25.01 20.41
C HIS A 534 -3.22 -24.20 20.71
N GLU A 535 -2.09 -24.57 20.11
CA GLU A 535 -0.80 -23.95 20.32
C GLU A 535 -0.79 -22.50 19.81
N LEU A 536 -1.23 -22.28 18.57
CA LEU A 536 -1.33 -20.94 17.98
C LEU A 536 -2.38 -20.09 18.71
N TRP A 537 -3.52 -20.68 19.06
CA TRP A 537 -4.57 -20.02 19.82
C TRP A 537 -4.09 -19.58 21.21
N SER A 538 -3.51 -20.50 22.00
CA SER A 538 -3.07 -20.24 23.39
C SER A 538 -1.96 -19.19 23.47
N ARG A 539 -1.19 -19.04 22.38
CA ARG A 539 -0.12 -18.03 22.25
C ARG A 539 -0.62 -16.74 21.61
N GLY A 540 -1.92 -16.59 21.41
CA GLY A 540 -2.54 -15.32 21.03
C GLY A 540 -2.21 -14.85 19.62
N TYR A 541 -2.07 -15.75 18.65
CA TYR A 541 -1.96 -15.39 17.24
C TYR A 541 -3.33 -15.05 16.66
N PHE A 542 -3.85 -13.86 17.01
CA PHE A 542 -5.16 -13.39 16.58
C PHE A 542 -5.07 -12.40 15.42
N ASP A 543 -6.16 -12.29 14.65
CA ASP A 543 -6.36 -11.28 13.61
C ASP A 543 -5.32 -11.31 12.47
N VAL A 544 -4.74 -12.50 12.25
CA VAL A 544 -3.81 -12.83 11.16
C VAL A 544 -4.13 -14.21 10.63
N ILE A 545 -3.87 -14.45 9.35
CA ILE A 545 -3.99 -15.79 8.75
C ILE A 545 -2.60 -16.45 8.76
N VAL A 546 -2.47 -17.52 9.53
CA VAL A 546 -1.21 -18.25 9.67
C VAL A 546 -1.13 -19.34 8.60
N PHE A 547 -0.09 -19.28 7.77
CA PHE A 547 0.20 -20.26 6.72
C PHE A 547 1.29 -21.23 7.16
N SER A 548 1.14 -22.52 6.80
CA SER A 548 2.17 -23.52 7.07
C SER A 548 3.53 -23.14 6.46
N THR A 549 4.60 -23.43 7.22
CA THR A 549 6.00 -23.34 6.77
C THR A 549 6.53 -24.67 6.24
N LYS A 550 5.65 -25.69 6.08
CA LYS A 550 5.98 -27.00 5.52
C LYS A 550 5.58 -27.10 4.04
N GLY A 551 6.19 -28.04 3.33
CA GLY A 551 5.89 -28.36 1.93
C GLY A 551 7.03 -28.02 0.98
N SER A 552 6.75 -28.12 -0.32
CA SER A 552 7.71 -27.84 -1.40
C SER A 552 7.77 -26.37 -1.83
N ARG A 553 6.77 -25.56 -1.47
CA ARG A 553 6.72 -24.11 -1.74
C ARG A 553 5.80 -23.39 -0.76
N SER A 554 6.00 -22.09 -0.60
CA SER A 554 5.14 -21.23 0.22
C SER A 554 3.73 -21.12 -0.39
N LEU A 555 2.69 -21.20 0.45
CA LEU A 555 1.32 -20.94 0.02
C LEU A 555 1.13 -19.49 -0.45
N ALA A 556 1.80 -18.52 0.18
CA ALA A 556 1.75 -17.12 -0.25
C ALA A 556 2.22 -16.95 -1.70
N SER A 557 3.27 -17.67 -2.09
CA SER A 557 3.81 -17.64 -3.46
C SER A 557 2.84 -18.16 -4.53
N LEU A 558 1.86 -18.98 -4.14
CA LEU A 558 0.81 -19.47 -5.06
C LEU A 558 -0.30 -18.44 -5.28
N LEU A 559 -0.39 -17.43 -4.41
CA LEU A 559 -1.42 -16.39 -4.48
C LEU A 559 -0.85 -15.18 -5.22
N SER A 560 -0.73 -15.28 -6.55
CA SER A 560 -0.19 -14.21 -7.41
C SER A 560 1.29 -13.87 -7.13
N GLY A 561 2.09 -14.84 -6.65
CA GLY A 561 3.50 -14.62 -6.32
C GLY A 561 3.73 -13.85 -5.02
N GLY A 562 2.83 -13.98 -4.04
CA GLY A 562 2.90 -13.27 -2.77
C GLY A 562 3.98 -13.74 -1.80
N ASP A 563 4.18 -12.92 -0.78
CA ASP A 563 5.11 -13.13 0.33
C ASP A 563 4.49 -12.67 1.66
N TYR A 564 5.27 -12.58 2.72
CA TYR A 564 4.82 -12.18 4.05
C TYR A 564 5.37 -10.79 4.45
N ASP A 565 5.66 -9.91 3.48
CA ASP A 565 6.21 -8.57 3.73
C ASP A 565 5.14 -7.50 4.05
N GLY A 566 3.88 -7.94 4.10
CA GLY A 566 2.69 -7.15 4.36
C GLY A 566 1.51 -7.47 3.43
N ASP A 567 1.56 -8.59 2.72
CA ASP A 567 0.42 -9.07 1.95
C ASP A 567 -0.78 -9.34 2.83
N THR A 568 -1.95 -9.00 2.30
CA THR A 568 -3.24 -9.37 2.88
C THR A 568 -3.94 -10.36 1.98
N VAL A 569 -4.63 -11.32 2.58
CA VAL A 569 -5.36 -12.37 1.88
C VAL A 569 -6.82 -12.31 2.27
N VAL A 570 -7.67 -12.47 1.26
CA VAL A 570 -9.09 -12.75 1.44
C VAL A 570 -9.25 -14.24 1.71
N MET A 571 -9.78 -14.57 2.89
CA MET A 571 -10.16 -15.93 3.25
C MET A 571 -11.68 -16.05 3.28
N ILE A 572 -12.25 -16.98 2.51
CA ILE A 572 -13.70 -17.20 2.35
C ILE A 572 -14.06 -18.59 2.87
N TRP A 573 -15.08 -18.69 3.71
CA TRP A 573 -15.62 -19.96 4.21
C TRP A 573 -17.09 -20.19 3.85
N ASP A 574 -17.69 -19.33 3.03
CA ASP A 574 -19.03 -19.51 2.47
C ASP A 574 -19.14 -20.83 1.70
N GLU A 575 -19.97 -21.77 2.18
CA GLU A 575 -20.15 -23.09 1.55
C GLU A 575 -20.67 -23.02 0.11
N SER A 576 -21.47 -22.00 -0.23
CA SER A 576 -21.98 -21.82 -1.60
C SER A 576 -20.86 -21.53 -2.61
N ILE A 577 -19.72 -21.04 -2.12
CA ILE A 577 -18.50 -20.78 -2.91
C ILE A 577 -17.50 -21.92 -2.71
N THR A 578 -17.22 -22.29 -1.46
CA THR A 578 -16.12 -23.21 -1.13
C THR A 578 -16.42 -24.64 -1.56
N VAL A 579 -17.66 -25.12 -1.47
CA VAL A 579 -18.04 -26.50 -1.87
C VAL A 579 -17.81 -26.74 -3.36
N PRO A 580 -18.36 -25.93 -4.29
CA PRO A 580 -18.19 -26.16 -5.72
C PRO A 580 -16.78 -25.86 -6.24
N PHE A 581 -16.01 -25.00 -5.55
CA PHE A 581 -14.68 -24.61 -5.98
C PHE A 581 -13.70 -25.80 -6.10
N ARG A 582 -12.96 -25.85 -7.20
CA ARG A 582 -11.91 -26.84 -7.46
C ARG A 582 -10.57 -26.16 -7.70
N ASN A 583 -9.55 -26.62 -6.98
CA ASN A 583 -8.18 -26.17 -7.20
C ASN A 583 -7.71 -26.50 -8.63
N SER A 584 -7.29 -25.48 -9.37
CA SER A 584 -6.52 -25.63 -10.60
C SER A 584 -5.10 -26.19 -10.33
N HIS A 585 -4.37 -26.53 -11.39
CA HIS A 585 -3.01 -27.05 -11.28
C HIS A 585 -2.05 -25.96 -10.76
N LYS A 586 -1.10 -26.32 -9.88
CA LYS A 586 -0.15 -25.35 -9.29
C LYS A 586 0.80 -24.73 -10.34
N GLU A 587 0.99 -25.37 -11.49
CA GLU A 587 1.88 -24.90 -12.55
C GLU A 587 1.43 -23.61 -13.22
N PHE A 588 0.14 -23.25 -13.15
CA PHE A 588 -0.34 -21.97 -13.66
C PHE A 588 0.23 -20.77 -12.90
N ALA A 589 0.76 -20.98 -11.68
CA ALA A 589 1.33 -19.90 -10.88
C ALA A 589 2.64 -19.37 -11.48
N ASP A 590 3.40 -20.21 -12.18
CA ASP A 590 4.74 -19.88 -12.66
C ASP A 590 4.79 -19.91 -14.20
N PRO A 591 5.40 -18.90 -14.84
CA PRO A 591 5.59 -18.95 -16.27
C PRO A 591 6.63 -20.01 -16.65
N ASN A 592 6.62 -20.42 -17.92
CA ASN A 592 7.66 -21.28 -18.48
C ASN A 592 9.07 -20.71 -18.23
N VAL A 593 10.07 -21.59 -18.06
CA VAL A 593 11.45 -21.21 -17.72
C VAL A 593 12.07 -20.19 -18.70
N ASP A 594 11.73 -20.27 -19.99
CA ASP A 594 12.22 -19.37 -21.03
C ASP A 594 11.41 -18.06 -21.17
N PHE A 595 10.33 -17.88 -20.41
CA PHE A 595 9.38 -16.78 -20.58
C PHE A 595 10.02 -15.40 -20.49
N GLU A 596 10.86 -15.17 -19.46
CA GLU A 596 11.56 -13.89 -19.28
C GLU A 596 12.47 -13.60 -20.48
N ARG A 597 13.25 -14.61 -20.92
CA ARG A 597 14.19 -14.50 -22.05
C ARG A 597 13.48 -14.23 -23.37
N ILE A 598 12.29 -14.81 -23.56
CA ILE A 598 11.49 -14.64 -24.77
C ILE A 598 10.88 -13.24 -24.79
N ASN A 599 10.18 -12.81 -23.74
CA ASN A 599 9.33 -11.63 -23.78
C ASN A 599 10.00 -10.31 -23.34
N PHE A 600 11.12 -10.38 -22.60
CA PHE A 600 11.75 -9.20 -21.99
C PHE A 600 13.23 -9.03 -22.36
N ASN A 601 13.66 -7.78 -22.41
CA ASN A 601 15.05 -7.36 -22.33
C ASN A 601 15.39 -7.10 -20.86
N LYS A 602 16.50 -7.66 -20.37
CA LYS A 602 16.95 -7.49 -18.98
C LYS A 602 18.22 -6.66 -18.90
N SER A 603 18.18 -5.52 -18.22
CA SER A 603 19.38 -4.77 -17.87
C SER A 603 20.19 -5.53 -16.81
N LYS A 604 21.43 -5.91 -17.17
CA LYS A 604 22.35 -6.62 -16.26
C LYS A 604 23.41 -5.70 -15.65
N VAL A 605 23.25 -4.37 -15.76
CA VAL A 605 24.26 -3.43 -15.27
C VAL A 605 24.31 -3.47 -13.75
N VAL A 606 25.44 -3.93 -13.21
CA VAL A 606 25.74 -4.01 -11.78
C VAL A 606 26.57 -2.80 -11.33
N LEU A 607 26.34 -2.34 -10.10
CA LEU A 607 26.98 -1.12 -9.58
C LEU A 607 28.50 -1.18 -9.57
N ARG A 608 29.09 -2.36 -9.27
CA ARG A 608 30.54 -2.54 -9.28
C ARG A 608 31.18 -2.22 -10.64
N ASP A 609 30.49 -2.51 -11.74
CA ASP A 609 31.00 -2.25 -13.10
C ASP A 609 30.95 -0.76 -13.42
N ILE A 610 29.89 -0.08 -12.99
CA ILE A 610 29.75 1.38 -13.11
C ILE A 610 30.86 2.09 -12.34
N LYS A 611 31.12 1.64 -11.10
CA LYS A 611 32.18 2.17 -10.26
C LYS A 611 33.55 1.98 -10.90
N ALA A 612 33.88 0.77 -11.35
CA ALA A 612 35.15 0.49 -12.00
C ALA A 612 35.39 1.37 -13.23
N GLN A 613 34.35 1.57 -14.06
CA GLN A 613 34.41 2.47 -15.22
C GLN A 613 34.67 3.93 -14.82
N ALA A 614 34.00 4.41 -13.77
CA ALA A 614 34.19 5.78 -13.27
C ALA A 614 35.60 5.99 -12.70
N GLU A 615 36.13 5.01 -11.96
CA GLU A 615 37.48 5.06 -11.38
C GLU A 615 38.57 5.02 -12.47
N LEU A 616 38.42 4.15 -13.48
CA LEU A 616 39.31 4.10 -14.65
C LEU A 616 39.30 5.40 -15.44
N GLY A 617 38.13 6.03 -15.60
CA GLY A 617 37.95 7.27 -16.37
C GLY A 617 38.20 8.56 -15.59
N LYS A 618 38.39 8.51 -14.26
CA LYS A 618 38.36 9.67 -13.34
C LYS A 618 37.10 10.53 -13.52
N LEU A 619 35.95 9.89 -13.76
CA LEU A 619 34.68 10.58 -14.01
C LEU A 619 33.85 10.68 -12.73
N ASP A 620 33.15 11.79 -12.55
CA ASP A 620 32.10 11.90 -11.53
C ASP A 620 30.95 10.96 -11.91
N ILE A 621 30.65 10.01 -11.02
CA ILE A 621 29.58 9.02 -11.19
C ILE A 621 28.20 9.61 -10.90
N THR A 622 28.13 10.74 -10.19
CA THR A 622 26.88 11.34 -9.70
C THR A 622 25.85 11.60 -10.80
N PRO A 623 26.20 12.19 -11.97
CA PRO A 623 25.24 12.42 -13.05
C PRO A 623 24.61 11.12 -13.57
N ARG A 624 25.40 10.03 -13.67
CA ARG A 624 24.93 8.72 -14.12
C ARG A 624 24.00 8.06 -13.10
N LEU A 625 24.25 8.27 -11.81
CA LEU A 625 23.35 7.80 -10.75
C LEU A 625 22.03 8.57 -10.75
N VAL A 626 22.08 9.89 -10.86
CA VAL A 626 20.88 10.73 -10.97
C VAL A 626 20.06 10.32 -12.20
N GLU A 627 20.70 10.17 -13.36
CA GLU A 627 20.02 9.70 -14.58
C GLU A 627 19.28 8.37 -14.36
N ALA A 628 19.93 7.40 -13.70
CA ALA A 628 19.31 6.11 -13.38
C ALA A 628 18.14 6.25 -12.38
N MET A 629 18.29 7.11 -11.38
CA MET A 629 17.25 7.40 -10.38
C MET A 629 16.03 8.12 -10.96
N LEU A 630 16.18 8.80 -12.09
CA LEU A 630 15.10 9.51 -12.79
C LEU A 630 14.44 8.69 -13.91
N GLN A 631 14.85 7.43 -14.14
CA GLN A 631 14.28 6.63 -15.24
C GLN A 631 12.78 6.32 -15.08
N ASN A 632 12.27 6.32 -13.84
CA ASN A 632 10.90 5.94 -13.52
C ASN A 632 9.92 7.14 -13.45
N ILE A 633 10.28 8.29 -14.02
CA ILE A 633 9.37 9.46 -14.09
C ILE A 633 8.17 9.26 -15.02
N ALA A 634 8.24 8.29 -15.93
CA ALA A 634 7.16 7.96 -16.85
C ALA A 634 6.60 6.56 -16.50
N PRO A 635 5.30 6.32 -16.70
CA PRO A 635 4.69 5.04 -16.35
C PRO A 635 5.29 3.93 -17.21
N ASN A 636 5.43 2.75 -16.61
CA ASN A 636 5.78 1.53 -17.32
C ASN A 636 4.59 1.05 -18.18
N GLN A 637 4.75 -0.10 -18.85
CA GLN A 637 3.70 -0.69 -19.69
C GLN A 637 2.61 -1.45 -18.87
N LEU A 638 2.60 -1.30 -17.55
CA LEU A 638 1.74 -2.07 -16.65
C LEU A 638 0.24 -1.92 -16.99
N GLY A 639 -0.24 -0.68 -17.12
CA GLY A 639 -1.65 -0.42 -17.38
C GLY A 639 -2.13 -0.99 -18.72
N ILE A 640 -1.25 -1.02 -19.71
CA ILE A 640 -1.55 -1.59 -21.03
C ILE A 640 -1.69 -3.11 -20.94
N TYR A 641 -0.73 -3.79 -20.30
CA TYR A 641 -0.79 -5.24 -20.12
C TYR A 641 -1.92 -5.69 -19.19
N ASN A 642 -2.30 -4.87 -18.20
CA ASN A 642 -3.50 -5.11 -17.42
C ASN A 642 -4.76 -5.13 -18.32
N MET A 643 -4.90 -4.11 -19.17
CA MET A 643 -6.02 -4.03 -20.13
C MET A 643 -6.04 -5.24 -21.07
N PHE A 644 -4.89 -5.63 -21.65
CA PHE A 644 -4.80 -6.79 -22.54
C PHE A 644 -5.21 -8.08 -21.83
N TYR A 645 -4.68 -8.30 -20.63
CA TYR A 645 -5.02 -9.45 -19.80
C TYR A 645 -6.53 -9.48 -19.52
N ARG A 646 -7.11 -8.38 -19.00
CA ARG A 646 -8.54 -8.32 -18.65
C ARG A 646 -9.45 -8.64 -19.84
N ASN A 647 -9.16 -8.05 -21.00
CA ASN A 647 -9.96 -8.31 -22.21
C ASN A 647 -9.79 -9.76 -22.68
N SER A 648 -8.58 -10.32 -22.63
CA SER A 648 -8.34 -11.72 -23.00
C SER A 648 -9.02 -12.71 -22.04
N ALA A 649 -9.00 -12.42 -20.73
CA ALA A 649 -9.65 -13.24 -19.71
C ALA A 649 -11.16 -13.24 -19.88
N TYR A 650 -11.75 -12.10 -20.22
CA TYR A 650 -13.18 -12.00 -20.48
C TYR A 650 -13.60 -12.81 -21.72
N VAL A 651 -12.83 -12.75 -22.81
CA VAL A 651 -13.19 -13.38 -24.09
C VAL A 651 -12.81 -14.86 -24.16
N LEU A 652 -11.65 -15.25 -23.63
CA LEU A 652 -11.07 -16.59 -23.81
C LEU A 652 -11.12 -17.46 -22.56
N GLY A 653 -11.35 -16.86 -21.38
CA GLY A 653 -11.22 -17.53 -20.09
C GLY A 653 -9.78 -17.53 -19.55
N LEU A 654 -9.64 -17.93 -18.28
CA LEU A 654 -8.35 -17.89 -17.56
C LEU A 654 -7.42 -19.06 -17.87
N ASP A 655 -7.95 -20.21 -18.29
CA ASP A 655 -7.16 -21.40 -18.62
C ASP A 655 -6.54 -21.34 -20.03
N HIS A 656 -6.97 -20.37 -20.85
CA HIS A 656 -6.45 -20.21 -22.19
C HIS A 656 -4.96 -19.80 -22.18
N PRO A 657 -4.08 -20.45 -22.97
CA PRO A 657 -2.63 -20.21 -22.92
C PRO A 657 -2.22 -18.74 -23.16
N GLN A 658 -2.99 -18.03 -23.99
CA GLN A 658 -2.73 -16.62 -24.26
C GLN A 658 -3.09 -15.72 -23.07
N THR A 659 -4.21 -16.00 -22.39
CA THR A 659 -4.61 -15.28 -21.17
C THR A 659 -3.57 -15.51 -20.07
N ALA A 660 -3.16 -16.76 -19.85
CA ALA A 660 -2.12 -17.10 -18.89
C ALA A 660 -0.79 -16.37 -19.20
N ARG A 661 -0.36 -16.36 -20.48
CA ARG A 661 0.81 -15.59 -20.94
C ARG A 661 0.65 -14.10 -20.64
N LEU A 662 -0.48 -13.46 -20.97
CA LEU A 662 -0.71 -12.05 -20.73
C LEU A 662 -0.76 -11.72 -19.22
N GLY A 663 -1.31 -12.63 -18.40
CA GLY A 663 -1.25 -12.54 -16.94
C GLY A 663 0.18 -12.57 -16.40
N HIS A 664 1.03 -13.44 -16.95
CA HIS A 664 2.46 -13.45 -16.61
C HIS A 664 3.20 -12.20 -17.12
N MET A 665 2.81 -11.64 -18.28
CA MET A 665 3.35 -10.37 -18.76
C MET A 665 3.01 -9.23 -17.80
N PHE A 666 1.74 -9.13 -17.39
CA PHE A 666 1.26 -8.14 -16.43
C PHE A 666 1.99 -8.21 -15.09
N THR A 667 2.08 -9.41 -14.49
CA THR A 667 2.77 -9.62 -13.20
C THR A 667 4.28 -9.31 -13.28
N GLN A 668 4.95 -9.66 -14.38
CA GLN A 668 6.36 -9.27 -14.60
C GLN A 668 6.51 -7.75 -14.81
N CYS A 669 5.51 -7.07 -15.38
CA CYS A 669 5.51 -5.62 -15.52
C CYS A 669 5.35 -4.88 -14.18
N LEU A 670 4.63 -5.45 -13.20
CA LEU A 670 4.58 -4.93 -11.82
C LEU A 670 6.00 -4.83 -11.23
N ASP A 671 6.80 -5.85 -11.52
CA ASP A 671 8.15 -6.02 -10.99
C ASP A 671 9.26 -5.44 -11.89
N ALA A 672 8.92 -4.92 -13.07
CA ALA A 672 9.86 -4.49 -14.09
C ALA A 672 10.87 -3.44 -13.58
N VAL A 673 10.42 -2.51 -12.73
CA VAL A 673 11.27 -1.44 -12.19
C VAL A 673 12.42 -2.01 -11.35
N LYS A 674 12.13 -3.01 -10.49
CA LYS A 674 13.15 -3.63 -9.62
C LYS A 674 14.01 -4.64 -10.36
N SER A 675 13.43 -5.37 -11.31
CA SER A 675 14.10 -6.44 -12.06
C SER A 675 14.90 -5.93 -13.26
N GLY A 676 14.65 -4.69 -13.68
CA GLY A 676 15.26 -4.09 -14.86
C GLY A 676 14.79 -4.73 -16.16
N LEU A 677 13.56 -5.23 -16.17
CA LEU A 677 12.92 -5.83 -17.33
C LEU A 677 12.20 -4.78 -18.15
N GLU A 678 12.32 -4.88 -19.47
CA GLU A 678 11.57 -4.09 -20.44
C GLU A 678 10.99 -5.04 -21.49
N VAL A 679 9.70 -4.90 -21.79
CA VAL A 679 9.02 -5.71 -22.81
C VAL A 679 9.68 -5.47 -24.17
N LYS A 680 9.95 -6.54 -24.93
CA LYS A 680 10.57 -6.38 -26.24
C LYS A 680 9.61 -5.74 -27.26
N PRO A 681 10.10 -4.85 -28.15
CA PRO A 681 9.24 -4.11 -29.09
C PRO A 681 8.38 -4.99 -30.00
N GLU A 682 8.88 -6.16 -30.41
CA GLU A 682 8.16 -7.09 -31.29
C GLU A 682 6.86 -7.60 -30.68
N PHE A 683 6.87 -8.00 -29.39
CA PHE A 683 5.65 -8.46 -28.70
C PHE A 683 4.70 -7.31 -28.42
N ARG A 684 5.22 -6.09 -28.29
CA ARG A 684 4.38 -4.92 -28.01
C ARG A 684 3.41 -4.62 -29.15
N VAL A 685 3.82 -4.79 -30.40
CA VAL A 685 2.94 -4.53 -31.56
C VAL A 685 1.90 -5.64 -31.67
N ASP A 686 2.32 -6.89 -31.60
CA ASP A 686 1.43 -8.05 -31.72
C ASP A 686 0.41 -8.10 -30.57
N ASP A 687 0.85 -7.86 -29.33
CA ASP A 687 -0.04 -7.83 -28.16
C ASP A 687 -1.01 -6.64 -28.21
N ASP A 688 -0.61 -5.50 -28.81
CA ASP A 688 -1.47 -4.32 -28.97
C ASP A 688 -2.59 -4.55 -29.98
N ASP A 689 -2.28 -5.20 -31.10
CA ASP A 689 -3.29 -5.57 -32.09
C ASP A 689 -4.26 -6.64 -31.54
N ALA A 690 -3.74 -7.65 -30.84
CA ALA A 690 -4.56 -8.65 -30.16
C ALA A 690 -5.43 -8.04 -29.05
N GLY A 691 -4.85 -7.16 -28.22
CA GLY A 691 -5.55 -6.47 -27.15
C GLY A 691 -6.71 -5.60 -27.63
N LYS A 692 -6.52 -4.88 -28.75
CA LYS A 692 -7.58 -4.12 -29.42
C LYS A 692 -8.65 -5.03 -30.01
N HIS A 693 -8.27 -6.17 -30.58
CA HIS A 693 -9.22 -7.16 -31.06
C HIS A 693 -10.10 -7.69 -29.93
N TYR A 694 -9.54 -8.06 -28.78
CA TYR A 694 -10.32 -8.48 -27.62
C TYR A 694 -11.21 -7.37 -27.08
N CYS A 695 -10.75 -6.12 -27.09
CA CYS A 695 -11.58 -4.96 -26.72
C CYS A 695 -12.81 -4.85 -27.63
N TYR A 696 -12.59 -4.90 -28.95
CA TYR A 696 -13.68 -4.85 -29.93
C TYR A 696 -14.68 -6.00 -29.77
N VAL A 697 -14.17 -7.22 -29.50
CA VAL A 697 -14.99 -8.40 -29.28
C VAL A 697 -15.81 -8.28 -27.99
N ALA A 698 -15.19 -7.83 -26.89
CA ALA A 698 -15.88 -7.60 -25.62
C ALA A 698 -16.99 -6.54 -25.74
N GLU A 699 -16.71 -5.41 -26.40
CA GLU A 699 -17.71 -4.36 -26.67
C GLU A 699 -18.88 -4.86 -27.52
N ARG A 700 -18.64 -5.78 -28.45
CA ARG A 700 -19.69 -6.38 -29.27
C ARG A 700 -20.56 -7.36 -28.48
N TYR A 701 -19.97 -8.11 -27.54
CA TYR A 701 -20.70 -9.01 -26.63
C TYR A 701 -21.62 -8.25 -25.67
N ASP A 702 -21.23 -7.06 -25.20
CA ASP A 702 -22.09 -6.20 -24.36
C ASP A 702 -23.30 -5.61 -25.12
N LEU A 703 -23.26 -5.62 -26.46
CA LEU A 703 -24.33 -5.08 -27.31
C LEU A 703 -25.37 -6.13 -27.75
N ASP A 704 -25.10 -7.44 -27.63
CA ASP A 704 -26.03 -8.49 -28.06
C ASP A 704 -26.14 -9.67 -27.05
N PRO A 705 -26.96 -9.52 -25.99
CA PRO A 705 -27.22 -10.57 -25.01
C PRO A 705 -27.95 -11.80 -25.57
N GLU A 706 -28.52 -11.73 -26.79
CA GLU A 706 -29.34 -12.81 -27.36
C GLU A 706 -28.52 -13.93 -28.01
N GLU A 707 -27.26 -13.68 -28.40
CA GLU A 707 -26.42 -14.72 -29.03
C GLU A 707 -25.99 -15.82 -28.04
N TRP A 708 -25.77 -15.50 -26.77
CA TRP A 708 -25.35 -16.50 -25.77
C TRP A 708 -26.49 -17.45 -25.34
N MET A 709 -27.75 -16.99 -25.37
CA MET A 709 -28.91 -17.85 -25.07
C MET A 709 -29.24 -18.84 -26.19
N ARG A 710 -28.57 -18.78 -27.35
CA ARG A 710 -28.83 -19.68 -28.48
C ARG A 710 -27.88 -20.88 -28.58
N ASP A 711 -26.70 -20.83 -27.95
CA ASP A 711 -25.68 -21.88 -28.05
C ASP A 711 -25.30 -22.55 -26.70
N GLY A 712 -26.19 -22.47 -25.68
CA GLY A 712 -26.06 -23.15 -24.39
C GLY A 712 -26.94 -24.39 -24.23
#